data_AF-A0A3R9U860-F1
#
_entry.id   AF-A0A3R9U860-F1
#
_cell.length_a   1.000
_cell.length_b   1.000
_cell.length_c   1.000
_cell.angle_alpha   90.00
_cell.angle_beta   90.00
_cell.angle_gamma   90.00
#
_symmetry.space_group_name_H-M   'P 1'
#
loop_
_entity.id
_entity.type
_entity.pdbx_description
1 polymer ?
#
loop_
_entity_poly.entity_id
_entity_poly.type
_entity_poly.pdbx_seq_one_letter_code
_entity_poly.pdbx_strand_id
1 'polypeptide(L)'
;MSYLRLPHLSGDLLCFVAEDDLWLAPLDGAGRAWRLTVDRTKTGHPRFSPDGRHIAYTSWRSLAPEIHLVPVEGGPGRQLTYWGCTDTRVCGWSPPDEHGRTEILAVTSQSEPFSYFTWAYKVDTDGSPGRKLPWGPVSDLQVADLDGERKTLLLTGTPPHEPASWKRYRGGAMGRLWLHGQRLLPDIGGHLACPMFVGDRIAFLSDHEGVGNLYSCAHDGSDLRRHTDHDAFYARHAASDGRRVVYQCAGELWIVDDLSPDAEPRKLTVRLSGPRAGRRPYPVPAAQNIDGLSVDETGRASAVVVRGSLYWLTHRDGPARTLVDTPGVRIRLPEMLGASGRIAYVTDADGDDAVEIADLPRATGARPPRRLASGKLGRVLELVSDPEGERLALASHDGRLLLLDVAEDRSGAPDGEEVTELVRSDNGPVRDLAFSPDGAWLTWSHPTVGRALRQIKMARIQDRFVVDVTNGRFEDENPVFTRDGRYLAFLSWRGFDPVYDVHTGDLSFPLGCKPYLVPLSSATPSPFALNPEGRPAAGGLDPLEETGESGAVTVEVEGLEMRVTPFPVIASKYSALTPVAGGDLVWLRWPISGALGETFANPADTTGRPTLEHFDLGKAKKSELVPHLDWFRVSGDGTRLVVADEGDLRSVPSTDIGDSDSTTWIDTRRIRHIADPGAEWRQAYEEAGRLIRAYFWDPGMSGIDWDGVLAQYRPLVDEVASPDEFADLLREVLGELGTSHAYVAAARRNEGPAHYQRWQGLLGANLVCRDGRWVVKRILHGDSSDSRARSPLAGTGIRPGAVLTHVDGRPVDPVAGPGPLLAGTGGTTVELTFASGDGDGPPRRVAVVPLVDDRPLRYQDWVAKRRAVVRELSDGRCGYLHIPDLGGSGWAQFNRDVRMEISRPALIVDVRGNAGGHISELVIEKLTRPILGWDLTRGAQPVSYTTLAPRGPIVALADEATSSDGDMITAAFKLLKLGPVVGQRTWGGVVGMTGRHRLGDGTVITVPMNAAWFDAYGWDVENHGVSPDVESLRTPLDWAEGRHVEMDTAIELALKLLETTPVAAPPGYDAVPDRSRPKLPPRHR
;
A
#
# COMPACT_ATOMS: atom_id res chain seq x y z
N MET A 1 16.81 20.77 -20.77
CA MET A 1 16.70 19.69 -21.77
C MET A 1 15.24 19.25 -21.80
N SER A 2 14.83 18.00 -21.56
CA SER A 2 13.44 17.59 -21.21
C SER A 2 13.48 16.11 -20.82
N TYR A 3 12.62 15.66 -19.91
CA TYR A 3 12.50 14.23 -19.56
C TYR A 3 11.51 13.53 -20.51
N LEU A 4 12.03 12.80 -21.49
CA LEU A 4 11.25 12.15 -22.55
C LEU A 4 11.09 10.65 -22.24
N ARG A 5 9.91 10.09 -22.47
CA ARG A 5 9.62 8.67 -22.19
C ARG A 5 8.79 8.01 -23.30
N LEU A 6 8.72 6.68 -23.25
CA LEU A 6 7.78 5.86 -24.02
C LEU A 6 7.79 6.15 -25.54
N PRO A 7 8.94 6.10 -26.23
CA PRO A 7 9.01 6.44 -27.64
C PRO A 7 8.40 5.35 -28.55
N HIS A 8 7.98 5.76 -29.75
CA HIS A 8 7.73 4.90 -30.92
C HIS A 8 7.97 5.71 -32.18
N LEU A 9 8.34 5.05 -33.29
CA LEU A 9 8.57 5.72 -34.57
C LEU A 9 7.75 5.11 -35.70
N SER A 10 7.57 5.87 -36.77
CA SER A 10 7.01 5.43 -38.05
C SER A 10 7.39 6.42 -39.15
N GLY A 11 7.99 5.93 -40.24
CA GLY A 11 8.51 6.80 -41.30
C GLY A 11 9.50 7.84 -40.74
N ASP A 12 9.25 9.12 -41.02
CA ASP A 12 10.10 10.22 -40.53
C ASP A 12 9.54 10.87 -39.25
N LEU A 13 8.62 10.22 -38.56
CA LEU A 13 7.99 10.72 -37.34
C LEU A 13 8.32 9.86 -36.12
N LEU A 14 8.45 10.56 -35.00
CA LEU A 14 8.66 10.02 -33.67
C LEU A 14 7.50 10.49 -32.78
N CYS A 15 6.86 9.58 -32.05
CA CYS A 15 5.95 9.91 -30.96
C CYS A 15 6.54 9.48 -29.62
N PHE A 16 6.22 10.22 -28.56
CA PHE A 16 6.74 9.98 -27.21
C PHE A 16 5.86 10.70 -26.18
N VAL A 17 6.08 10.42 -24.90
CA VAL A 17 5.39 11.04 -23.78
C VAL A 17 6.32 12.02 -23.07
N ALA A 18 5.81 13.23 -22.81
CA ALA A 18 6.45 14.25 -21.99
C ALA A 18 5.39 15.15 -21.36
N GLU A 19 5.58 15.58 -20.12
CA GLU A 19 4.58 16.29 -19.31
C GLU A 19 3.23 15.55 -19.21
N ASP A 20 3.28 14.21 -19.22
CA ASP A 20 2.14 13.29 -19.28
C ASP A 20 1.21 13.45 -20.49
N ASP A 21 1.65 14.17 -21.52
CA ASP A 21 0.96 14.30 -22.80
C ASP A 21 1.72 13.56 -23.91
N LEU A 22 1.00 13.20 -24.97
CA LEU A 22 1.56 12.66 -26.20
C LEU A 22 2.12 13.78 -27.08
N TRP A 23 3.32 13.58 -27.61
CA TRP A 23 4.01 14.50 -28.51
C TRP A 23 4.43 13.80 -29.79
N LEU A 24 4.61 14.60 -30.84
CA LEU A 24 5.21 14.22 -32.11
C LEU A 24 6.43 15.09 -32.42
N ALA A 25 7.43 14.51 -33.08
CA ALA A 25 8.57 15.21 -33.64
C ALA A 25 9.01 14.56 -34.96
N PRO A 26 9.67 15.31 -35.87
CA PRO A 26 10.42 14.72 -36.96
C PRO A 26 11.58 13.88 -36.40
N LEU A 27 11.87 12.75 -37.03
CA LEU A 27 12.92 11.83 -36.58
C LEU A 27 14.33 12.39 -36.76
N ASP A 28 14.61 12.93 -37.94
CA ASP A 28 15.93 13.47 -38.29
C ASP A 28 15.86 15.00 -38.43
N GLY A 29 16.69 15.70 -37.65
CA GLY A 29 16.86 17.16 -37.68
C GLY A 29 16.52 17.88 -36.37
N ALA A 30 16.86 19.17 -36.29
CA ALA A 30 16.54 20.04 -35.14
C ALA A 30 15.05 20.48 -35.12
N GLY A 31 14.16 19.60 -35.58
CA GLY A 31 12.73 19.83 -35.70
C GLY A 31 12.09 20.08 -34.34
N ARG A 32 11.09 20.96 -34.32
CA ARG A 32 10.34 21.29 -33.12
C ARG A 32 9.25 20.24 -32.89
N ALA A 33 9.18 19.65 -31.69
CA ALA A 33 8.10 18.75 -31.32
C ALA A 33 6.78 19.51 -31.09
N TRP A 34 5.64 18.91 -31.43
CA TRP A 34 4.31 19.46 -31.16
C TRP A 34 3.46 18.48 -30.35
N ARG A 35 2.57 19.04 -29.53
CA ARG A 35 1.76 18.29 -28.59
C ARG A 35 0.47 17.80 -29.26
N LEU A 36 0.10 16.54 -29.04
CA LEU A 36 -1.13 15.92 -29.56
C LEU A 36 -2.26 15.85 -28.54
N THR A 37 -1.96 15.69 -27.25
CA THR A 37 -2.95 15.66 -26.16
C THR A 37 -2.70 16.79 -25.17
N VAL A 38 -3.71 17.17 -24.37
CA VAL A 38 -3.59 18.22 -23.35
C VAL A 38 -4.34 17.86 -22.07
N ASP A 39 -4.42 16.56 -21.78
CA ASP A 39 -5.19 16.05 -20.64
C ASP A 39 -4.41 16.18 -19.34
N ARG A 40 -3.07 16.23 -19.43
CA ARG A 40 -2.16 16.22 -18.27
C ARG A 40 -2.49 15.12 -17.27
N THR A 41 -2.82 13.94 -17.77
CA THR A 41 -3.03 12.75 -16.96
C THR A 41 -2.05 11.69 -17.43
N LYS A 42 -1.69 10.75 -16.55
CA LYS A 42 -0.77 9.66 -16.87
C LYS A 42 -1.09 9.06 -18.24
N THR A 43 -0.08 8.99 -19.09
CA THR A 43 -0.15 8.44 -20.45
C THR A 43 0.81 7.25 -20.56
N GLY A 44 0.33 6.12 -21.08
CA GLY A 44 1.10 4.90 -21.34
C GLY A 44 1.67 4.83 -22.76
N HIS A 45 2.18 3.66 -23.15
CA HIS A 45 2.91 3.45 -24.41
C HIS A 45 2.11 3.85 -25.67
N PRO A 46 2.54 4.85 -26.45
CA PRO A 46 1.95 5.15 -27.75
C PRO A 46 2.50 4.21 -28.84
N ARG A 47 1.65 3.83 -29.80
CA ARG A 47 1.98 2.95 -30.93
C ARG A 47 1.37 3.50 -32.22
N PHE A 48 2.21 3.82 -33.19
CA PHE A 48 1.74 4.18 -34.54
C PHE A 48 1.02 2.99 -35.19
N SER A 49 -0.09 3.27 -35.88
CA SER A 49 -0.69 2.29 -36.77
C SER A 49 0.26 1.94 -37.93
N PRO A 50 0.15 0.74 -38.54
CA PRO A 50 1.04 0.33 -39.62
C PRO A 50 1.01 1.26 -40.84
N ASP A 51 -0.09 1.98 -41.05
CA ASP A 51 -0.23 2.99 -42.11
C ASP A 51 0.29 4.39 -41.71
N GLY A 52 0.76 4.56 -40.48
CA GLY A 52 1.28 5.81 -39.93
C GLY A 52 0.25 6.92 -39.72
N ARG A 53 -1.06 6.63 -39.82
CA ARG A 53 -2.12 7.67 -39.76
C ARG A 53 -2.67 7.91 -38.37
N HIS A 54 -2.56 6.93 -37.47
CA HIS A 54 -3.12 7.00 -36.12
C HIS A 54 -2.09 6.57 -35.08
N ILE A 55 -2.34 6.97 -33.84
CA ILE A 55 -1.59 6.51 -32.66
C ILE A 55 -2.59 5.94 -31.67
N ALA A 56 -2.41 4.65 -31.34
CA ALA A 56 -3.08 4.02 -30.21
C ALA A 56 -2.24 4.22 -28.94
N TYR A 57 -2.86 4.57 -27.83
CA TYR A 57 -2.17 4.81 -26.57
C TYR A 57 -3.08 4.50 -25.37
N THR A 58 -2.46 4.28 -24.21
CA THR A 58 -3.17 4.10 -22.95
C THR A 58 -3.29 5.43 -22.21
N SER A 59 -4.47 5.79 -21.70
CA SER A 59 -4.68 7.04 -20.96
C SER A 59 -5.48 6.83 -19.69
N TRP A 60 -5.05 7.47 -18.60
CA TRP A 60 -5.76 7.59 -17.32
C TRP A 60 -6.66 8.84 -17.28
N ARG A 61 -7.29 9.20 -18.41
CA ARG A 61 -8.30 10.27 -18.41
C ARG A 61 -9.47 9.92 -17.48
N SER A 62 -9.82 8.63 -17.40
CA SER A 62 -10.64 8.03 -16.35
C SER A 62 -9.79 7.48 -15.20
N LEU A 63 -10.43 7.10 -14.08
CA LEU A 63 -9.74 6.51 -12.92
C LEU A 63 -8.96 5.23 -13.25
N ALA A 64 -9.48 4.43 -14.20
CA ALA A 64 -8.77 3.30 -14.79
C ALA A 64 -8.25 3.66 -16.20
N PRO A 65 -7.09 3.13 -16.62
CA PRO A 65 -6.56 3.31 -17.95
C PRO A 65 -7.44 2.64 -19.01
N GLU A 66 -7.59 3.33 -20.14
CA GLU A 66 -8.29 2.80 -21.32
C GLU A 66 -7.49 3.07 -22.59
N ILE A 67 -7.74 2.27 -23.62
CA ILE A 67 -7.15 2.43 -24.94
C ILE A 67 -7.83 3.58 -25.66
N HIS A 68 -7.02 4.49 -26.18
CA HIS A 68 -7.43 5.66 -26.93
C HIS A 68 -6.74 5.67 -28.30
N LEU A 69 -7.37 6.35 -29.26
CA LEU A 69 -6.88 6.53 -30.62
C LEU A 69 -6.89 8.01 -30.97
N VAL A 70 -5.81 8.52 -31.57
CA VAL A 70 -5.72 9.89 -32.07
C VAL A 70 -5.11 9.93 -33.48
N PRO A 71 -5.60 10.79 -34.40
CA PRO A 71 -4.95 11.00 -35.69
C PRO A 71 -3.57 11.66 -35.55
N VAL A 72 -2.61 11.26 -36.37
CA VAL A 72 -1.24 11.81 -36.37
C VAL A 72 -1.21 13.30 -36.75
N GLU A 73 -2.11 13.72 -37.65
CA GLU A 73 -2.29 15.14 -38.03
C GLU A 73 -2.96 15.99 -36.94
N GLY A 74 -3.35 15.38 -35.80
CA GLY A 74 -4.14 16.01 -34.76
C GLY A 74 -5.65 15.97 -35.04
N GLY A 75 -6.44 16.40 -34.05
CA GLY A 75 -7.91 16.34 -34.10
C GLY A 75 -8.51 15.65 -32.87
N PRO A 76 -9.81 15.34 -32.88
CA PRO A 76 -10.46 14.70 -31.74
C PRO A 76 -9.94 13.27 -31.54
N GLY A 77 -9.41 12.98 -30.36
CA GLY A 77 -9.13 11.62 -29.92
C GLY A 77 -10.41 10.86 -29.54
N ARG A 78 -10.37 9.53 -29.62
CA ARG A 78 -11.50 8.65 -29.26
C ARG A 78 -11.06 7.57 -28.28
N GLN A 79 -11.81 7.39 -27.20
CA GLN A 79 -11.69 6.23 -26.32
C GLN A 79 -12.28 5.00 -27.01
N LEU A 80 -11.56 3.87 -26.98
CA LEU A 80 -11.98 2.61 -27.63
C LEU A 80 -12.47 1.57 -26.62
N THR A 81 -11.87 1.51 -25.44
CA THR A 81 -12.20 0.51 -24.43
C THR A 81 -12.83 1.13 -23.19
N TYR A 82 -13.61 0.30 -22.49
CA TYR A 82 -14.33 0.63 -21.25
C TYR A 82 -14.21 -0.57 -20.30
N TRP A 83 -12.99 -1.05 -20.11
CA TRP A 83 -12.67 -2.28 -19.39
C TRP A 83 -12.58 -2.08 -17.87
N GLY A 84 -12.27 -0.86 -17.40
CA GLY A 84 -12.25 -0.51 -15.98
C GLY A 84 -11.12 -1.17 -15.18
N CYS A 85 -10.04 -1.62 -15.82
CA CYS A 85 -8.94 -2.36 -15.20
C CYS A 85 -7.65 -1.54 -15.16
N THR A 86 -6.95 -1.53 -14.01
CA THR A 86 -5.77 -0.68 -13.74
C THR A 86 -4.50 -1.08 -14.49
N ASP A 87 -4.48 -2.27 -15.09
CA ASP A 87 -3.36 -2.88 -15.82
C ASP A 87 -3.53 -2.86 -17.35
N THR A 88 -4.59 -2.23 -17.86
CA THR A 88 -4.82 -2.09 -19.30
C THR A 88 -3.66 -1.36 -19.98
N ARG A 89 -3.11 -1.97 -21.04
CA ARG A 89 -1.96 -1.42 -21.76
C ARG A 89 -1.98 -1.75 -23.26
N VAL A 90 -1.65 -0.77 -24.09
CA VAL A 90 -1.37 -0.96 -25.52
C VAL A 90 0.03 -1.55 -25.71
N CYS A 91 0.15 -2.58 -26.54
CA CYS A 91 1.41 -3.27 -26.85
C CYS A 91 1.92 -2.95 -28.26
N GLY A 92 1.04 -2.87 -29.25
CA GLY A 92 1.41 -2.72 -30.66
C GLY A 92 0.21 -2.80 -31.60
N TRP A 93 0.47 -3.18 -32.85
CA TRP A 93 -0.55 -3.39 -33.88
C TRP A 93 -0.32 -4.73 -34.58
N SER A 94 -1.40 -5.36 -35.06
CA SER A 94 -1.28 -6.50 -35.97
C SER A 94 -0.88 -6.02 -37.37
N PRO A 95 -0.17 -6.87 -38.15
CA PRO A 95 -0.02 -6.65 -39.58
C PRO A 95 -1.40 -6.61 -40.26
N PRO A 96 -1.53 -5.89 -41.39
CA PRO A 96 -2.77 -5.86 -42.14
C PRO A 96 -3.25 -7.29 -42.46
N ASP A 97 -4.55 -7.53 -42.36
CA ASP A 97 -5.18 -8.74 -42.90
C ASP A 97 -5.23 -8.67 -44.44
N GLU A 98 -5.76 -9.72 -45.07
CA GLU A 98 -5.94 -9.79 -46.53
C GLU A 98 -6.82 -8.66 -47.11
N HIS A 99 -7.58 -7.96 -46.26
CA HIS A 99 -8.43 -6.81 -46.60
C HIS A 99 -7.79 -5.46 -46.20
N GLY A 100 -6.54 -5.46 -45.74
CA GLY A 100 -5.82 -4.26 -45.31
C GLY A 100 -6.21 -3.73 -43.93
N ARG A 101 -6.98 -4.48 -43.13
CA ARG A 101 -7.39 -4.06 -41.78
C ARG A 101 -6.35 -4.43 -40.75
N THR A 102 -6.13 -3.53 -39.79
CA THR A 102 -5.17 -3.69 -38.70
C THR A 102 -5.88 -3.55 -37.36
N GLU A 103 -5.39 -4.25 -36.35
CA GLU A 103 -6.01 -4.33 -35.02
C GLU A 103 -4.97 -3.90 -33.97
N ILE A 104 -5.41 -3.19 -32.94
CA ILE A 104 -4.57 -2.80 -31.82
C ILE A 104 -4.33 -4.04 -30.95
N LEU A 105 -3.07 -4.28 -30.61
CA LEU A 105 -2.65 -5.33 -29.68
C LEU A 105 -2.59 -4.74 -28.27
N ALA A 106 -3.24 -5.39 -27.31
CA ALA A 106 -3.32 -4.90 -25.94
C ALA A 106 -3.26 -6.03 -24.91
N VAL A 107 -2.96 -5.68 -23.67
CA VAL A 107 -3.09 -6.56 -22.50
C VAL A 107 -3.96 -5.92 -21.43
N THR A 108 -4.72 -6.73 -20.71
CA THR A 108 -5.57 -6.30 -19.59
C THR A 108 -5.98 -7.52 -18.75
N SER A 109 -6.25 -7.33 -17.46
CA SER A 109 -6.89 -8.36 -16.63
C SER A 109 -8.42 -8.31 -16.70
N GLN A 110 -8.98 -7.64 -17.71
CA GLN A 110 -10.43 -7.55 -17.87
C GLN A 110 -11.04 -8.96 -17.87
N SER A 111 -12.04 -9.14 -17.02
CA SER A 111 -12.72 -10.41 -16.81
C SER A 111 -11.97 -11.50 -16.04
N GLU A 112 -10.82 -11.17 -15.45
CA GLU A 112 -9.98 -12.09 -14.69
C GLU A 112 -10.03 -11.84 -13.17
N PRO A 113 -9.71 -12.84 -12.34
CA PRO A 113 -9.78 -12.73 -10.88
C PRO A 113 -8.64 -11.92 -10.23
N PHE A 114 -7.52 -11.71 -10.93
CA PHE A 114 -6.33 -11.04 -10.38
C PHE A 114 -5.71 -10.09 -11.41
N SER A 115 -5.08 -9.00 -10.94
CA SER A 115 -4.46 -7.99 -11.81
C SER A 115 -3.14 -8.44 -12.44
N TYR A 116 -2.40 -9.38 -11.84
CA TYR A 116 -1.23 -9.96 -12.49
C TYR A 116 -1.62 -10.95 -13.62
N PHE A 117 -2.91 -11.29 -13.73
CA PHE A 117 -3.45 -12.25 -14.68
C PHE A 117 -3.92 -11.57 -15.97
N THR A 118 -3.06 -10.77 -16.59
CA THR A 118 -3.37 -10.04 -17.82
C THR A 118 -3.40 -10.97 -19.02
N TRP A 119 -4.36 -10.81 -19.93
CA TRP A 119 -4.46 -11.57 -21.17
C TRP A 119 -4.26 -10.68 -22.39
N ALA A 120 -3.84 -11.27 -23.51
CA ALA A 120 -3.74 -10.57 -24.79
C ALA A 120 -5.11 -10.36 -25.44
N TYR A 121 -5.30 -9.18 -26.02
CA TYR A 121 -6.48 -8.77 -26.76
C TYR A 121 -6.10 -8.19 -28.13
N LYS A 122 -7.04 -8.32 -29.07
CA LYS A 122 -7.07 -7.57 -30.32
C LYS A 122 -8.27 -6.64 -30.32
N VAL A 123 -8.04 -5.35 -30.52
CA VAL A 123 -9.04 -4.29 -30.44
C VAL A 123 -9.15 -3.58 -31.78
N ASP A 124 -10.36 -3.52 -32.33
CA ASP A 124 -10.63 -2.84 -33.58
C ASP A 124 -10.71 -1.31 -33.40
N THR A 125 -10.46 -0.57 -34.48
CA THR A 125 -10.56 0.90 -34.48
C THR A 125 -11.98 1.40 -34.72
N ASP A 126 -13.01 0.55 -34.60
CA ASP A 126 -14.43 0.92 -34.77
C ASP A 126 -15.14 1.19 -33.43
N GLY A 127 -14.52 0.83 -32.31
CA GLY A 127 -15.08 0.97 -30.96
C GLY A 127 -15.53 -0.36 -30.34
N SER A 128 -15.37 -1.48 -31.05
CA SER A 128 -15.53 -2.83 -30.50
C SER A 128 -14.70 -3.01 -29.22
N PRO A 129 -15.24 -3.64 -28.17
CA PRO A 129 -14.48 -3.98 -26.95
C PRO A 129 -13.31 -4.95 -27.17
N GLY A 130 -13.13 -5.46 -28.39
CA GLY A 130 -12.07 -6.37 -28.78
C GLY A 130 -12.33 -7.82 -28.43
N ARG A 131 -11.41 -8.69 -28.85
CA ARG A 131 -11.43 -10.13 -28.56
C ARG A 131 -10.20 -10.58 -27.78
N LYS A 132 -10.44 -11.43 -26.80
CA LYS A 132 -9.43 -12.10 -26.00
C LYS A 132 -8.75 -13.21 -26.81
N LEU A 133 -7.42 -13.29 -26.77
CA LEU A 133 -6.62 -14.36 -27.38
C LEU A 133 -6.45 -15.54 -26.41
N PRO A 134 -6.16 -16.77 -26.89
CA PRO A 134 -6.23 -17.98 -26.06
C PRO A 134 -4.95 -18.30 -25.27
N TRP A 135 -3.93 -17.44 -25.31
CA TRP A 135 -2.56 -17.76 -24.88
C TRP A 135 -2.29 -17.78 -23.38
N GLY A 136 -3.29 -17.50 -22.55
CA GLY A 136 -3.12 -17.40 -21.09
C GLY A 136 -2.58 -16.05 -20.62
N PRO A 137 -2.05 -15.99 -19.39
CA PRO A 137 -1.46 -14.79 -18.82
C PRO A 137 -0.21 -14.35 -19.60
N VAL A 138 -0.24 -13.11 -20.09
CA VAL A 138 0.83 -12.48 -20.87
C VAL A 138 0.96 -11.01 -20.50
N SER A 139 2.19 -10.53 -20.51
CA SER A 139 2.54 -9.15 -20.15
C SER A 139 2.75 -8.28 -21.39
N ASP A 140 3.10 -8.88 -22.54
CA ASP A 140 3.26 -8.21 -23.83
C ASP A 140 2.91 -9.17 -24.98
N LEU A 141 2.50 -8.63 -26.14
CA LEU A 141 2.42 -9.37 -27.39
C LEU A 141 2.79 -8.55 -28.62
N GLN A 142 3.40 -9.23 -29.59
CA GLN A 142 3.62 -8.74 -30.96
C GLN A 142 3.17 -9.79 -31.98
N VAL A 143 2.80 -9.35 -33.18
CA VAL A 143 2.38 -10.23 -34.28
C VAL A 143 3.12 -9.80 -35.55
N ALA A 144 3.64 -10.76 -36.29
CA ALA A 144 4.28 -10.54 -37.60
C ALA A 144 3.95 -11.69 -38.54
N ASP A 145 3.99 -11.43 -39.86
CA ASP A 145 3.91 -12.47 -40.87
C ASP A 145 5.34 -12.91 -41.23
N LEU A 146 5.68 -14.15 -40.92
CA LEU A 146 7.00 -14.76 -41.10
C LEU A 146 6.85 -16.04 -41.93
N ASP A 147 7.63 -16.15 -43.00
CA ASP A 147 7.58 -17.31 -43.93
C ASP A 147 6.19 -17.60 -44.49
N GLY A 148 5.36 -16.56 -44.66
CA GLY A 148 3.97 -16.68 -45.12
C GLY A 148 2.97 -17.09 -44.03
N GLU A 149 3.41 -17.24 -42.78
CA GLU A 149 2.56 -17.58 -41.63
C GLU A 149 2.51 -16.46 -40.59
N ARG A 150 1.33 -16.24 -40.01
CA ARG A 150 1.15 -15.25 -38.95
C ARG A 150 1.64 -15.81 -37.60
N LYS A 151 2.77 -15.30 -37.12
CA LYS A 151 3.39 -15.72 -35.85
C LYS A 151 3.11 -14.71 -34.74
N THR A 152 2.98 -15.22 -33.51
CA THR A 152 2.75 -14.42 -32.30
C THR A 152 3.96 -14.54 -31.38
N LEU A 153 4.48 -13.41 -30.94
CA LEU A 153 5.55 -13.31 -29.93
C LEU A 153 4.92 -12.86 -28.61
N LEU A 154 5.17 -13.60 -27.54
CA LEU A 154 4.59 -13.36 -26.22
C LEU A 154 5.68 -13.20 -25.17
N LEU A 155 5.43 -12.29 -24.21
CA LEU A 155 6.17 -12.22 -22.96
C LEU A 155 5.27 -12.68 -21.81
N THR A 156 5.67 -13.68 -21.04
CA THR A 156 4.90 -14.22 -19.91
C THR A 156 5.72 -14.25 -18.62
N GLY A 157 5.07 -14.38 -17.47
CA GLY A 157 5.74 -14.55 -16.18
C GLY A 157 6.67 -13.38 -15.82
N THR A 158 6.17 -12.14 -15.90
CA THR A 158 6.90 -10.94 -15.48
C THR A 158 6.28 -10.38 -14.20
N PRO A 159 7.05 -9.69 -13.33
CA PRO A 159 6.45 -8.93 -12.25
C PRO A 159 5.62 -7.77 -12.81
N PRO A 160 4.74 -7.17 -11.98
CA PRO A 160 3.94 -6.00 -12.36
C PRO A 160 4.74 -4.69 -12.39
N HIS A 161 6.08 -4.75 -12.42
CA HIS A 161 6.98 -3.60 -12.51
C HIS A 161 7.95 -3.75 -13.68
N GLU A 162 8.47 -2.62 -14.15
CA GLU A 162 9.55 -2.61 -15.15
C GLU A 162 10.88 -3.10 -14.56
N PRO A 163 11.80 -3.68 -15.36
CA PRO A 163 13.16 -4.00 -14.91
C PRO A 163 13.90 -2.87 -14.21
N ALA A 164 13.68 -1.62 -14.61
CA ALA A 164 14.33 -0.45 -13.99
C ALA A 164 13.88 -0.20 -12.54
N SER A 165 12.72 -0.72 -12.11
CA SER A 165 12.22 -0.56 -10.72
C SER A 165 12.89 -1.52 -9.74
N TRP A 166 13.49 -2.60 -10.26
CA TRP A 166 14.28 -3.56 -9.49
C TRP A 166 15.37 -4.12 -10.42
N LYS A 167 16.51 -3.43 -10.45
CA LYS A 167 17.62 -3.76 -11.33
C LYS A 167 18.26 -5.07 -10.91
N ARG A 168 18.74 -5.85 -11.88
CA ARG A 168 19.43 -7.13 -11.66
C ARG A 168 18.51 -8.15 -10.96
N TYR A 169 17.21 -8.09 -11.25
CA TYR A 169 16.24 -9.02 -10.71
C TYR A 169 16.50 -10.45 -11.24
N ARG A 170 16.52 -11.45 -10.35
CA ARG A 170 16.79 -12.87 -10.65
C ARG A 170 15.76 -13.85 -10.06
N GLY A 171 14.62 -13.31 -9.60
CA GLY A 171 13.53 -14.13 -9.07
C GLY A 171 12.77 -14.94 -10.12
N GLY A 172 11.71 -15.64 -9.72
CA GLY A 172 10.93 -16.52 -10.61
C GLY A 172 10.27 -15.82 -11.81
N ALA A 173 10.05 -14.50 -11.73
CA ALA A 173 9.31 -13.73 -12.71
C ALA A 173 10.21 -12.98 -13.72
N MET A 174 11.38 -13.50 -14.11
CA MET A 174 12.30 -12.81 -15.05
C MET A 174 11.73 -12.56 -16.46
N GLY A 175 10.50 -12.96 -16.76
CA GLY A 175 9.95 -12.92 -18.11
C GLY A 175 10.40 -14.13 -18.93
N ARG A 176 9.48 -14.67 -19.71
CA ARG A 176 9.71 -15.80 -20.62
C ARG A 176 9.21 -15.42 -22.01
N LEU A 177 10.09 -15.55 -23.00
CA LEU A 177 9.81 -15.21 -24.38
C LEU A 177 9.32 -16.43 -25.15
N TRP A 178 8.22 -16.28 -25.87
CA TRP A 178 7.63 -17.37 -26.66
C TRP A 178 7.32 -16.93 -28.08
N LEU A 179 7.86 -17.63 -29.08
CA LEU A 179 7.48 -17.46 -30.47
C LEU A 179 6.57 -18.63 -30.88
N HIS A 180 5.28 -18.34 -31.08
CA HIS A 180 4.29 -19.31 -31.53
C HIS A 180 4.32 -20.65 -30.74
N GLY A 181 4.45 -20.55 -29.41
CA GLY A 181 4.50 -21.70 -28.50
C GLY A 181 5.89 -22.27 -28.22
N GLN A 182 6.93 -21.89 -28.98
CA GLN A 182 8.31 -22.24 -28.69
C GLN A 182 8.93 -21.24 -27.70
N ARG A 183 9.47 -21.73 -26.58
CA ARG A 183 10.22 -20.89 -25.63
C ARG A 183 11.59 -20.54 -26.20
N LEU A 184 11.94 -19.26 -26.15
CA LEU A 184 13.24 -18.74 -26.56
C LEU A 184 14.08 -18.39 -25.33
N LEU A 185 15.40 -18.55 -25.44
CA LEU A 185 16.38 -18.11 -24.45
C LEU A 185 16.05 -18.53 -22.99
N PRO A 186 15.75 -19.82 -22.72
CA PRO A 186 15.34 -20.26 -21.38
C PRO A 186 16.40 -20.00 -20.29
N ASP A 187 17.67 -19.91 -20.68
CA ASP A 187 18.83 -19.82 -19.78
C ASP A 187 19.50 -18.43 -19.76
N ILE A 188 18.85 -17.39 -20.30
CA ILE A 188 19.48 -16.05 -20.39
C ILE A 188 19.85 -15.45 -19.03
N GLY A 189 19.19 -15.86 -17.95
CA GLY A 189 19.57 -15.48 -16.58
C GLY A 189 19.42 -13.99 -16.27
N GLY A 190 18.50 -13.29 -16.93
CA GLY A 190 18.20 -11.88 -16.67
C GLY A 190 16.79 -11.49 -17.10
N HIS A 191 16.33 -10.32 -16.66
CA HIS A 191 14.94 -9.93 -16.87
C HIS A 191 14.70 -9.54 -18.33
N LEU A 192 13.71 -10.14 -19.00
CA LEU A 192 13.31 -9.84 -20.38
C LEU A 192 12.17 -8.80 -20.43
N ALA A 193 12.29 -7.79 -21.30
CA ALA A 193 11.25 -6.78 -21.51
C ALA A 193 11.18 -6.28 -22.97
N CYS A 194 10.05 -5.68 -23.35
CA CYS A 194 9.83 -5.03 -24.66
C CYS A 194 10.23 -5.88 -25.88
N PRO A 195 9.73 -7.13 -26.04
CA PRO A 195 10.06 -7.93 -27.21
C PRO A 195 9.42 -7.37 -28.48
N MET A 196 10.12 -7.45 -29.60
CA MET A 196 9.70 -6.91 -30.90
C MET A 196 10.32 -7.66 -32.08
N PHE A 197 9.63 -7.66 -33.23
CA PHE A 197 10.18 -8.14 -34.50
C PHE A 197 10.93 -7.00 -35.20
N VAL A 198 12.18 -7.23 -35.59
CA VAL A 198 13.03 -6.22 -36.24
C VAL A 198 13.89 -6.89 -37.30
N GLY A 199 13.62 -6.59 -38.57
CA GLY A 199 14.23 -7.30 -39.69
C GLY A 199 13.94 -8.80 -39.61
N ASP A 200 15.00 -9.61 -39.61
CA ASP A 200 14.97 -11.07 -39.51
C ASP A 200 15.20 -11.59 -38.07
N ARG A 201 15.06 -10.72 -37.06
CA ARG A 201 15.42 -11.01 -35.66
C ARG A 201 14.31 -10.62 -34.69
N ILE A 202 14.42 -11.17 -33.48
CA ILE A 202 13.63 -10.74 -32.32
C ILE A 202 14.54 -9.88 -31.44
N ALA A 203 14.18 -8.61 -31.27
CA ALA A 203 14.85 -7.70 -30.35
C ALA A 203 14.10 -7.59 -29.02
N PHE A 204 14.82 -7.29 -27.95
CA PHE A 204 14.28 -7.16 -26.59
C PHE A 204 15.28 -6.40 -25.69
N LEU A 205 14.79 -5.92 -24.55
CA LEU A 205 15.63 -5.38 -23.48
C LEU A 205 15.95 -6.48 -22.46
N SER A 206 17.19 -6.50 -21.96
CA SER A 206 17.58 -7.38 -20.87
C SER A 206 18.74 -6.83 -20.04
N ASP A 207 18.85 -7.26 -18.78
CA ASP A 207 19.95 -6.94 -17.88
C ASP A 207 20.76 -8.16 -17.44
N HIS A 208 20.75 -9.24 -18.23
CA HIS A 208 21.52 -10.46 -17.92
C HIS A 208 23.03 -10.20 -17.76
N GLU A 209 23.58 -9.22 -18.46
CA GLU A 209 24.97 -8.76 -18.30
C GLU A 209 25.16 -7.69 -17.20
N GLY A 210 24.12 -7.40 -16.41
CA GLY A 210 24.17 -6.52 -15.23
C GLY A 210 23.55 -5.13 -15.43
N VAL A 211 23.48 -4.63 -16.66
CA VAL A 211 22.85 -3.35 -17.03
C VAL A 211 21.87 -3.54 -18.19
N GLY A 212 20.69 -2.92 -18.08
CA GLY A 212 19.64 -3.01 -19.10
C GLY A 212 20.08 -2.46 -20.45
N ASN A 213 20.20 -3.32 -21.46
CA ASN A 213 20.61 -2.98 -22.82
C ASN A 213 19.71 -3.63 -23.87
N LEU A 214 19.83 -3.20 -25.13
CA LEU A 214 19.15 -3.79 -26.28
C LEU A 214 19.90 -5.02 -26.79
N TYR A 215 19.19 -6.13 -26.92
CA TYR A 215 19.70 -7.38 -27.46
C TYR A 215 18.78 -7.91 -28.55
N SER A 216 19.29 -8.86 -29.35
CA SER A 216 18.44 -9.63 -30.26
C SER A 216 18.95 -11.05 -30.48
N CYS A 217 18.04 -11.94 -30.86
CA CYS A 217 18.35 -13.32 -31.26
C CYS A 217 17.62 -13.66 -32.58
N ALA A 218 18.03 -14.76 -33.20
CA ALA A 218 17.29 -15.36 -34.30
C ALA A 218 15.92 -15.89 -33.82
N HIS A 219 15.02 -16.18 -34.76
CA HIS A 219 13.65 -16.66 -34.44
C HIS A 219 13.60 -17.98 -33.66
N ASP A 220 14.68 -18.78 -33.66
CA ASP A 220 14.83 -20.00 -32.87
C ASP A 220 15.51 -19.78 -31.51
N GLY A 221 15.90 -18.53 -31.21
CA GLY A 221 16.61 -18.15 -29.99
C GLY A 221 18.12 -18.24 -30.08
N SER A 222 18.69 -18.64 -31.22
CA SER A 222 20.14 -18.70 -31.43
C SER A 222 20.74 -17.31 -31.75
N ASP A 223 22.09 -17.26 -31.86
CA ASP A 223 22.83 -16.07 -32.30
C ASP A 223 22.47 -14.82 -31.48
N LEU A 224 22.55 -14.90 -30.15
CA LEU A 224 22.32 -13.76 -29.26
C LEU A 224 23.35 -12.65 -29.51
N ARG A 225 22.89 -11.40 -29.66
CA ARG A 225 23.72 -10.21 -29.91
C ARG A 225 23.30 -9.03 -29.03
N ARG A 226 24.29 -8.24 -28.60
CA ARG A 226 24.09 -6.93 -27.94
C ARG A 226 24.18 -5.81 -28.98
N HIS A 227 23.34 -4.78 -28.85
CA HIS A 227 23.25 -3.63 -29.78
C HIS A 227 23.47 -2.28 -29.11
N THR A 228 23.59 -2.24 -27.79
CA THR A 228 23.89 -1.02 -27.03
C THR A 228 24.82 -1.33 -25.88
N ASP A 229 25.64 -0.34 -25.50
CA ASP A 229 26.64 -0.45 -24.43
C ASP A 229 26.42 0.61 -23.34
N HIS A 230 25.16 0.84 -22.94
CA HIS A 230 24.88 1.71 -21.80
C HIS A 230 25.37 1.03 -20.52
N ASP A 231 26.19 1.74 -19.76
CA ASP A 231 26.78 1.28 -18.49
C ASP A 231 26.32 2.12 -17.29
N ALA A 232 25.93 3.37 -17.52
CA ALA A 232 25.45 4.28 -16.48
C ALA A 232 23.95 4.11 -16.20
N PHE A 233 23.10 4.04 -17.22
CA PHE A 233 21.64 4.02 -17.08
C PHE A 233 21.05 2.86 -17.89
N TYR A 234 19.86 2.39 -17.50
CA TYR A 234 19.19 1.32 -18.24
C TYR A 234 18.60 1.87 -19.54
N ALA A 235 18.79 1.14 -20.65
CA ALA A 235 17.93 1.26 -21.82
C ALA A 235 16.53 0.72 -21.49
N ARG A 236 15.51 1.52 -21.78
CA ARG A 236 14.13 1.32 -21.33
C ARG A 236 13.12 1.62 -22.45
N HIS A 237 11.93 1.05 -22.30
CA HIS A 237 10.77 1.34 -23.15
C HIS A 237 11.02 1.26 -24.68
N ALA A 238 11.82 0.27 -25.12
CA ALA A 238 12.14 0.11 -26.52
C ALA A 238 10.90 -0.18 -27.38
N ALA A 239 10.89 0.33 -28.61
CA ALA A 239 9.87 0.09 -29.63
C ALA A 239 10.46 0.15 -31.04
N SER A 240 9.76 -0.40 -32.02
CA SER A 240 10.26 -0.50 -33.40
C SER A 240 9.17 -0.25 -34.45
N ASP A 241 9.60 0.19 -35.63
CA ASP A 241 8.80 0.22 -36.86
C ASP A 241 9.00 -1.03 -37.74
N GLY A 242 9.66 -2.07 -37.21
CA GLY A 242 10.00 -3.31 -37.91
C GLY A 242 11.41 -3.31 -38.52
N ARG A 243 12.13 -2.18 -38.51
CA ARG A 243 13.53 -2.10 -38.98
C ARG A 243 14.46 -1.43 -37.98
N ARG A 244 14.02 -0.31 -37.42
CA ARG A 244 14.78 0.54 -36.49
C ARG A 244 14.25 0.33 -35.08
N VAL A 245 15.08 0.53 -34.07
CA VAL A 245 14.66 0.46 -32.65
C VAL A 245 14.89 1.80 -31.98
N VAL A 246 13.84 2.40 -31.45
CA VAL A 246 13.92 3.59 -30.59
C VAL A 246 13.70 3.19 -29.13
N TYR A 247 14.42 3.82 -28.21
CA TYR A 247 14.31 3.55 -26.78
C TYR A 247 14.66 4.80 -25.97
N GLN A 248 14.42 4.72 -24.67
CA GLN A 248 14.74 5.77 -23.70
C GLN A 248 15.94 5.35 -22.83
N CYS A 249 16.82 6.28 -22.52
CA CYS A 249 17.93 6.12 -21.57
C CYS A 249 18.16 7.47 -20.88
N ALA A 250 18.09 7.51 -19.54
CA ALA A 250 18.25 8.73 -18.72
C ALA A 250 17.32 9.91 -19.11
N GLY A 251 16.07 9.63 -19.50
CA GLY A 251 15.12 10.66 -19.95
C GLY A 251 15.39 11.18 -21.36
N GLU A 252 16.31 10.57 -22.10
CA GLU A 252 16.68 10.93 -23.47
C GLU A 252 16.29 9.82 -24.44
N LEU A 253 16.06 10.18 -25.70
CA LEU A 253 15.66 9.22 -26.74
C LEU A 253 16.87 8.83 -27.60
N TRP A 254 16.98 7.55 -27.90
CA TRP A 254 18.05 6.95 -28.68
C TRP A 254 17.48 6.04 -29.76
N ILE A 255 18.23 5.84 -30.83
CA ILE A 255 17.85 4.98 -31.94
C ILE A 255 19.02 4.10 -32.40
N VAL A 256 18.70 2.87 -32.76
CA VAL A 256 19.53 1.95 -33.53
C VAL A 256 18.88 1.77 -34.90
N ASP A 257 19.60 2.08 -35.98
CA ASP A 257 19.02 2.16 -37.33
C ASP A 257 18.80 0.78 -37.99
N ASP A 258 19.52 -0.25 -37.56
CA ASP A 258 19.33 -1.67 -37.88
C ASP A 258 20.10 -2.56 -36.89
N LEU A 259 19.89 -3.88 -36.93
CA LEU A 259 20.52 -4.83 -36.00
C LEU A 259 21.77 -5.53 -36.59
N SER A 260 22.43 -4.92 -37.56
CA SER A 260 23.71 -5.42 -38.06
C SER A 260 24.82 -5.25 -37.01
N PRO A 261 25.89 -6.06 -37.05
CA PRO A 261 26.98 -5.97 -36.08
C PRO A 261 27.70 -4.62 -36.02
N ASP A 262 27.65 -3.84 -37.09
CA ASP A 262 28.33 -2.53 -37.21
C ASP A 262 27.41 -1.34 -36.86
N ALA A 263 26.13 -1.60 -36.52
CA ALA A 263 25.18 -0.55 -36.20
C ALA A 263 25.44 -0.01 -34.78
N GLU A 264 25.64 1.30 -34.67
CA GLU A 264 25.85 1.98 -33.39
C GLU A 264 24.60 2.78 -32.96
N PRO A 265 24.26 2.80 -31.66
CA PRO A 265 23.18 3.63 -31.16
C PRO A 265 23.53 5.12 -31.25
N ARG A 266 22.59 5.92 -31.73
CA ARG A 266 22.72 7.40 -31.75
C ARG A 266 21.62 8.06 -30.94
N LYS A 267 21.98 9.14 -30.26
CA LYS A 267 21.03 9.98 -29.51
C LYS A 267 20.20 10.85 -30.46
N LEU A 268 18.90 10.92 -30.22
CA LEU A 268 17.98 11.79 -30.93
C LEU A 268 17.89 13.16 -30.24
N THR A 269 17.97 14.24 -31.03
CA THR A 269 17.83 15.61 -30.52
C THR A 269 16.39 16.07 -30.67
N VAL A 270 15.61 16.04 -29.58
CA VAL A 270 14.21 16.46 -29.56
C VAL A 270 14.05 17.74 -28.76
N ARG A 271 13.37 18.74 -29.34
CA ARG A 271 13.07 20.01 -28.66
C ARG A 271 11.57 20.20 -28.50
N LEU A 272 11.10 20.17 -27.24
CA LEU A 272 9.71 20.50 -26.92
C LEU A 272 9.38 21.96 -27.29
N SER A 273 8.15 22.19 -27.75
CA SER A 273 7.62 23.53 -28.00
C SER A 273 6.78 24.03 -26.84
N GLY A 274 6.78 25.35 -26.62
CA GLY A 274 5.97 25.99 -25.58
C GLY A 274 6.62 26.00 -24.18
N PRO A 275 5.97 26.64 -23.21
CA PRO A 275 6.43 26.66 -21.82
C PRO A 275 6.17 25.31 -21.15
N ARG A 276 7.04 24.92 -20.20
CA ARG A 276 6.86 23.72 -19.39
C ARG A 276 5.79 23.91 -18.33
N ALA A 277 4.52 23.69 -18.71
CA ALA A 277 3.37 24.04 -17.88
C ALA A 277 3.32 23.27 -16.56
N GLY A 278 3.92 22.07 -16.50
CA GLY A 278 3.95 21.26 -15.28
C GLY A 278 4.93 21.74 -14.21
N ARG A 279 5.90 22.59 -14.57
CA ARG A 279 6.82 23.27 -13.62
C ARG A 279 6.32 24.66 -13.19
N ARG A 280 5.15 25.09 -13.65
CA ARG A 280 4.59 26.39 -13.30
C ARG A 280 4.22 26.42 -11.80
N PRO A 281 4.63 27.44 -11.04
CA PRO A 281 4.16 27.61 -9.67
C PRO A 281 2.63 27.75 -9.58
N TYR A 282 2.02 27.14 -8.57
CA TYR A 282 0.57 27.10 -8.41
C TYR A 282 0.12 27.19 -6.94
N PRO A 283 -1.07 27.75 -6.66
CA PRO A 283 -1.61 27.80 -5.31
C PRO A 283 -2.08 26.43 -4.83
N VAL A 284 -1.77 26.08 -3.59
CA VAL A 284 -2.19 24.81 -2.97
C VAL A 284 -3.34 25.05 -1.99
N PRO A 285 -4.43 24.25 -2.02
CA PRO A 285 -5.46 24.30 -1.00
C PRO A 285 -4.91 23.82 0.36
N ALA A 286 -4.80 24.73 1.33
CA ALA A 286 -4.23 24.44 2.63
C ALA A 286 -4.95 23.31 3.37
N ALA A 287 -6.29 23.31 3.38
CA ALA A 287 -7.12 22.31 4.06
C ALA A 287 -6.75 20.85 3.75
N GLN A 288 -6.30 20.57 2.51
CA GLN A 288 -5.96 19.22 2.06
C GLN A 288 -4.46 18.88 2.18
N ASN A 289 -3.65 19.83 2.65
CA ASN A 289 -2.18 19.73 2.65
C ASN A 289 -1.57 20.15 4.00
N ILE A 290 -2.33 20.02 5.10
CA ILE A 290 -1.80 20.24 6.45
C ILE A 290 -0.97 19.03 6.87
N ASP A 291 0.32 19.24 7.10
CA ASP A 291 1.27 18.18 7.48
C ASP A 291 1.64 18.22 8.98
N GLY A 292 1.28 19.30 9.67
CA GLY A 292 1.58 19.50 11.10
C GLY A 292 0.92 20.76 11.63
N LEU A 293 0.62 20.77 12.94
CA LEU A 293 -0.01 21.90 13.61
C LEU A 293 0.42 21.94 15.07
N SER A 294 0.76 23.14 15.55
CA SER A 294 0.99 23.43 16.98
C SER A 294 0.11 24.61 17.39
N VAL A 295 -0.60 24.46 18.50
CA VAL A 295 -1.54 25.47 19.00
C VAL A 295 -0.80 26.43 19.93
N ASP A 296 -1.18 27.71 19.93
CA ASP A 296 -0.64 28.68 20.89
C ASP A 296 -1.12 28.40 22.32
N GLU A 297 -0.59 29.17 23.28
CA GLU A 297 -0.95 29.04 24.70
C GLU A 297 -2.46 29.10 24.92
N THR A 298 -3.18 29.98 24.23
CA THR A 298 -4.59 30.29 24.52
C THR A 298 -5.61 29.60 23.61
N GLY A 299 -5.16 28.84 22.61
CA GLY A 299 -6.03 28.27 21.58
C GLY A 299 -6.71 29.31 20.68
N ARG A 300 -6.08 30.47 20.50
CA ARG A 300 -6.53 31.57 19.61
C ARG A 300 -5.80 31.59 18.28
N ALA A 301 -4.68 30.88 18.17
CA ALA A 301 -3.88 30.79 16.96
C ALA A 301 -3.13 29.44 16.90
N SER A 302 -2.63 29.11 15.72
CA SER A 302 -1.75 27.96 15.54
C SER A 302 -0.68 28.26 14.52
N ALA A 303 0.47 27.63 14.71
CA ALA A 303 1.42 27.44 13.63
C ALA A 303 1.01 26.19 12.83
N VAL A 304 0.84 26.34 11.54
CA VAL A 304 0.31 25.32 10.63
C VAL A 304 1.34 25.07 9.54
N VAL A 305 1.79 23.82 9.41
CA VAL A 305 2.62 23.37 8.31
C VAL A 305 1.73 23.00 7.14
N VAL A 306 1.96 23.63 6.00
CA VAL A 306 1.30 23.33 4.73
C VAL A 306 2.36 23.07 3.68
N ARG A 307 2.44 21.84 3.14
CA ARG A 307 3.42 21.47 2.11
C ARG A 307 4.88 21.80 2.48
N GLY A 308 5.24 21.55 3.73
CA GLY A 308 6.59 21.85 4.22
C GLY A 308 6.88 23.33 4.47
N SER A 309 5.92 24.24 4.32
CA SER A 309 6.04 25.65 4.72
C SER A 309 5.26 25.92 6.01
N LEU A 310 5.67 26.91 6.79
CA LEU A 310 5.12 27.21 8.13
C LEU A 310 4.40 28.56 8.17
N TYR A 311 3.15 28.56 8.62
CA TYR A 311 2.29 29.74 8.71
C TYR A 311 1.72 29.92 10.12
N TRP A 312 1.65 31.16 10.59
CA TRP A 312 0.91 31.56 11.79
C TRP A 312 -0.53 31.94 11.42
N LEU A 313 -1.51 31.19 11.91
CA LEU A 313 -2.94 31.36 11.61
C LEU A 313 -3.73 31.66 12.88
N THR A 314 -4.32 32.86 12.96
CA THR A 314 -5.29 33.18 14.01
C THR A 314 -6.63 32.47 13.75
N HIS A 315 -7.26 31.89 14.77
CA HIS A 315 -8.40 30.98 14.59
C HIS A 315 -9.68 31.67 14.14
N ARG A 316 -10.17 32.66 14.92
CA ARG A 316 -11.45 33.32 14.68
C ARG A 316 -11.40 34.33 13.53
N ASP A 317 -10.63 35.40 13.72
CA ASP A 317 -10.46 36.51 12.78
C ASP A 317 -8.98 36.86 12.62
N GLY A 318 -8.62 37.62 11.57
CA GLY A 318 -7.26 38.12 11.34
C GLY A 318 -6.50 37.45 10.19
N PRO A 319 -5.26 37.89 9.89
CA PRO A 319 -4.49 37.37 8.77
C PRO A 319 -3.77 36.06 9.11
N ALA A 320 -3.57 35.21 8.11
CA ALA A 320 -2.48 34.24 8.14
C ALA A 320 -1.16 34.98 7.84
N ARG A 321 -0.08 34.64 8.54
CA ARG A 321 1.26 35.20 8.30
C ARG A 321 2.25 34.09 8.02
N THR A 322 3.07 34.27 7.00
CA THR A 322 4.18 33.35 6.71
C THR A 322 5.25 33.48 7.80
N LEU A 323 5.68 32.36 8.35
CA LEU A 323 6.88 32.27 9.19
C LEU A 323 8.07 31.79 8.36
N VAL A 324 7.87 30.70 7.60
CA VAL A 324 8.88 30.11 6.71
C VAL A 324 8.19 29.61 5.44
N ASP A 325 8.71 29.98 4.28
CA ASP A 325 8.19 29.55 2.97
C ASP A 325 9.33 29.57 1.95
N THR A 326 10.43 28.88 2.28
CA THR A 326 11.62 28.81 1.44
C THR A 326 11.44 27.67 0.43
N PRO A 327 11.39 27.96 -0.89
CA PRO A 327 11.23 26.90 -1.89
C PRO A 327 12.35 25.86 -1.81
N GLY A 328 11.99 24.58 -1.80
CA GLY A 328 12.94 23.46 -1.75
C GLY A 328 13.48 23.16 -0.34
N VAL A 329 12.83 23.68 0.70
CA VAL A 329 13.07 23.33 2.10
C VAL A 329 11.77 22.76 2.66
N ARG A 330 11.88 21.70 3.46
CA ARG A 330 10.75 21.06 4.14
C ARG A 330 10.82 21.28 5.64
N ILE A 331 9.79 21.93 6.16
CA ILE A 331 9.51 22.07 7.58
C ILE A 331 8.61 20.95 8.07
N ARG A 332 8.91 20.40 9.25
CA ARG A 332 8.09 19.38 9.96
C ARG A 332 8.05 19.68 11.44
N LEU A 333 7.11 19.02 12.13
CA LEU A 333 7.04 18.98 13.61
C LEU A 333 7.14 20.39 14.25
N PRO A 334 6.20 21.31 13.96
CA PRO A 334 6.16 22.59 14.64
C PRO A 334 5.85 22.39 16.13
N GLU A 335 6.52 23.12 17.02
CA GLU A 335 6.37 23.01 18.46
C GLU A 335 6.53 24.38 19.14
N MET A 336 5.54 24.83 19.91
CA MET A 336 5.65 26.08 20.68
C MET A 336 6.70 25.94 21.78
N LEU A 337 7.54 26.96 21.95
CA LEU A 337 8.50 27.03 23.06
C LEU A 337 7.83 27.66 24.28
N GLY A 338 6.99 26.88 24.97
CA GLY A 338 6.20 27.34 26.11
C GLY A 338 5.42 28.62 25.81
N ALA A 339 5.34 29.52 26.79
CA ALA A 339 4.72 30.84 26.64
C ALA A 339 5.69 31.92 26.10
N SER A 340 6.91 31.55 25.66
CA SER A 340 7.96 32.52 25.27
C SER A 340 7.58 33.38 24.07
N GLY A 341 6.65 32.90 23.24
CA GLY A 341 6.26 33.49 21.96
C GLY A 341 7.25 33.19 20.83
N ARG A 342 7.98 32.08 20.96
CA ARG A 342 8.84 31.49 19.93
C ARG A 342 8.29 30.12 19.55
N ILE A 343 8.71 29.64 18.39
CA ILE A 343 8.37 28.33 17.87
C ILE A 343 9.63 27.62 17.38
N ALA A 344 9.76 26.34 17.71
CA ALA A 344 10.75 25.43 17.15
C ALA A 344 10.10 24.57 16.06
N TYR A 345 10.91 24.15 15.09
CA TYR A 345 10.48 23.21 14.05
C TYR A 345 11.70 22.48 13.47
N VAL A 346 11.46 21.32 12.88
CA VAL A 346 12.49 20.56 12.14
C VAL A 346 12.56 21.08 10.71
N THR A 347 13.77 21.31 10.22
CA THR A 347 14.07 21.78 8.87
C THR A 347 15.13 20.89 8.22
N ASP A 348 15.07 20.73 6.90
CA ASP A 348 16.08 20.03 6.11
C ASP A 348 16.90 20.97 5.21
N ALA A 349 16.92 22.27 5.52
CA ALA A 349 17.53 23.30 4.68
C ALA A 349 19.03 23.09 4.39
N ASP A 350 19.75 22.39 5.27
CA ASP A 350 21.17 22.04 5.09
C ASP A 350 21.36 20.58 4.61
N GLY A 351 20.27 19.90 4.23
CA GLY A 351 20.24 18.49 3.88
C GLY A 351 19.79 17.62 5.05
N ASP A 352 20.57 17.56 6.14
CA ASP A 352 20.18 16.80 7.32
C ASP A 352 19.13 17.54 8.18
N ASP A 353 18.37 16.79 8.98
CA ASP A 353 17.43 17.38 9.93
C ASP A 353 18.20 18.28 10.93
N ALA A 354 17.72 19.52 11.06
CA ALA A 354 18.14 20.50 12.05
C ALA A 354 16.91 21.05 12.79
N VAL A 355 17.13 21.65 13.96
CA VAL A 355 16.08 22.42 14.65
C VAL A 355 16.28 23.89 14.31
N GLU A 356 15.21 24.59 13.94
CA GLU A 356 15.23 26.02 13.72
C GLU A 356 14.15 26.71 14.57
N ILE A 357 14.52 27.85 15.17
CA ILE A 357 13.69 28.59 16.11
C ILE A 357 13.37 29.95 15.51
N ALA A 358 12.08 30.31 15.48
CA ALA A 358 11.61 31.61 15.01
C ALA A 358 10.74 32.31 16.05
N ASP A 359 10.77 33.64 16.06
CA ASP A 359 9.83 34.45 16.83
C ASP A 359 8.44 34.45 16.19
N LEU A 360 7.39 34.33 17.00
CA LEU A 360 6.04 34.52 16.52
C LEU A 360 5.79 36.00 16.18
N PRO A 361 4.88 36.32 15.23
CA PRO A 361 4.71 37.68 14.75
C PRO A 361 4.15 38.60 15.85
N ARG A 362 5.00 39.50 16.39
CA ARG A 362 4.62 40.56 17.35
C ARG A 362 4.61 41.94 16.68
N ALA A 363 4.17 42.97 17.41
CA ALA A 363 4.08 44.35 16.90
C ALA A 363 5.45 45.04 16.67
N THR A 364 6.57 44.45 17.13
CA THR A 364 7.91 45.04 17.06
C THR A 364 8.97 44.02 16.65
N GLY A 365 9.69 44.31 15.55
CA GLY A 365 10.97 43.71 15.12
C GLY A 365 10.94 42.24 14.70
N ALA A 366 11.20 41.95 13.42
CA ALA A 366 11.49 40.59 12.96
C ALA A 366 12.96 40.25 13.25
N ARG A 367 13.23 39.10 13.89
CA ARG A 367 14.56 38.51 13.99
C ARG A 367 14.70 37.37 12.97
N PRO A 368 15.89 37.15 12.39
CA PRO A 368 16.13 35.97 11.57
C PRO A 368 16.01 34.70 12.45
N PRO A 369 15.47 33.59 11.91
CA PRO A 369 15.44 32.34 12.66
C PRO A 369 16.84 31.84 13.03
N ARG A 370 16.93 31.10 14.13
CA ARG A 370 18.19 30.50 14.62
C ARG A 370 18.16 28.99 14.38
N ARG A 371 19.12 28.49 13.59
CA ARG A 371 19.28 27.05 13.31
C ARG A 371 20.31 26.41 14.23
N LEU A 372 20.04 25.18 14.66
CA LEU A 372 20.78 24.42 15.66
C LEU A 372 20.93 22.95 15.24
N ALA A 373 22.01 22.32 15.68
CA ALA A 373 22.21 20.87 15.65
C ALA A 373 22.14 20.19 14.26
N SER A 374 22.37 20.94 13.18
CA SER A 374 22.42 20.39 11.81
C SER A 374 23.43 19.23 11.72
N GLY A 375 23.00 18.09 11.17
CA GLY A 375 23.80 16.87 11.04
C GLY A 375 24.04 16.08 12.35
N LYS A 376 23.55 16.54 13.50
CA LYS A 376 23.79 15.88 14.81
C LYS A 376 22.61 15.03 15.29
N LEU A 377 21.42 15.24 14.74
CA LEU A 377 20.16 14.70 15.26
C LEU A 377 19.78 13.32 14.67
N GLY A 378 20.26 12.98 13.47
CA GLY A 378 19.63 11.93 12.65
C GLY A 378 18.22 12.37 12.20
N ARG A 379 17.41 11.45 11.66
CA ARG A 379 16.02 11.78 11.33
C ARG A 379 15.17 11.92 12.59
N VAL A 380 14.65 13.12 12.83
CA VAL A 380 13.76 13.46 13.94
C VAL A 380 12.34 12.99 13.64
N LEU A 381 11.78 12.19 14.54
CA LEU A 381 10.44 11.62 14.47
C LEU A 381 9.45 12.32 15.41
N GLU A 382 9.95 12.88 16.51
CA GLU A 382 9.17 13.57 17.52
C GLU A 382 10.00 14.72 18.11
N LEU A 383 9.32 15.83 18.43
CA LEU A 383 9.90 17.04 19.00
C LEU A 383 8.91 17.60 20.02
N VAL A 384 9.34 17.79 21.27
CA VAL A 384 8.51 18.40 22.33
C VAL A 384 9.31 19.43 23.12
N SER A 385 8.65 20.51 23.53
CA SER A 385 9.24 21.56 24.38
C SER A 385 9.00 21.29 25.86
N ASP A 386 9.95 21.71 26.70
CA ASP A 386 9.66 21.90 28.11
C ASP A 386 8.70 23.10 28.32
N PRO A 387 8.03 23.19 29.48
CA PRO A 387 7.01 24.22 29.73
C PRO A 387 7.54 25.66 29.66
N GLU A 388 8.80 25.88 30.04
CA GLU A 388 9.44 27.21 30.01
C GLU A 388 9.96 27.59 28.60
N GLY A 389 10.06 26.63 27.68
CA GLY A 389 10.58 26.86 26.33
C GLY A 389 12.09 27.08 26.28
N GLU A 390 12.81 26.51 27.24
CA GLU A 390 14.27 26.57 27.36
C GLU A 390 14.95 25.30 26.83
N ARG A 391 14.24 24.18 26.74
CA ARG A 391 14.76 22.90 26.27
C ARG A 391 13.80 22.16 25.34
N LEU A 392 14.37 21.39 24.43
CA LEU A 392 13.64 20.48 23.54
C LEU A 392 14.08 19.04 23.80
N ALA A 393 13.13 18.11 23.74
CA ALA A 393 13.41 16.68 23.66
C ALA A 393 13.08 16.14 22.26
N LEU A 394 13.94 15.29 21.72
CA LEU A 394 13.84 14.75 20.35
C LEU A 394 13.96 13.23 20.34
N ALA A 395 13.05 12.56 19.66
CA ALA A 395 13.18 11.14 19.35
C ALA A 395 13.67 10.95 17.92
N SER A 396 14.77 10.22 17.76
CA SER A 396 15.40 9.98 16.45
C SER A 396 15.15 8.56 15.96
N HIS A 397 15.16 8.39 14.64
CA HIS A 397 14.91 7.10 13.99
C HIS A 397 15.85 5.96 14.41
N ASP A 398 17.05 6.29 14.87
CA ASP A 398 18.14 5.40 15.28
C ASP A 398 18.07 5.01 16.76
N GLY A 399 16.93 5.26 17.42
CA GLY A 399 16.71 4.86 18.81
C GLY A 399 17.14 5.90 19.85
N ARG A 400 17.79 7.01 19.45
CA ARG A 400 18.25 8.05 20.38
C ARG A 400 17.11 8.93 20.89
N LEU A 401 17.17 9.26 22.18
CA LEU A 401 16.47 10.38 22.81
C LEU A 401 17.49 11.48 23.10
N LEU A 402 17.32 12.64 22.49
CA LEU A 402 18.21 13.77 22.60
C LEU A 402 17.56 14.92 23.37
N LEU A 403 18.35 15.65 24.15
CA LEU A 403 18.01 16.95 24.72
C LEU A 403 18.79 18.04 23.98
N LEU A 404 18.11 19.14 23.67
CA LEU A 404 18.70 20.32 23.04
C LEU A 404 18.34 21.55 23.86
N ASP A 405 19.37 22.23 24.40
CA ASP A 405 19.18 23.51 25.08
C ASP A 405 18.96 24.63 24.06
N VAL A 406 17.93 25.45 24.29
CA VAL A 406 17.49 26.52 23.39
C VAL A 406 17.34 27.88 24.08
N ALA A 407 17.75 27.98 25.34
CA ALA A 407 17.78 29.22 26.10
C ALA A 407 18.63 30.32 25.41
N GLU A 408 18.21 31.57 25.61
CA GLU A 408 18.97 32.76 25.24
C GLU A 408 19.44 33.46 26.53
N ASP A 409 20.65 34.01 26.51
CA ASP A 409 21.11 34.87 27.60
C ASP A 409 20.36 36.21 27.61
N ARG A 410 20.62 37.05 28.62
CA ARG A 410 19.96 38.37 28.76
C ARG A 410 20.24 39.36 27.62
N SER A 411 21.23 39.09 26.78
CA SER A 411 21.56 39.88 25.59
C SER A 411 20.91 39.34 24.31
N GLY A 412 20.21 38.20 24.39
CA GLY A 412 19.67 37.47 23.25
C GLY A 412 20.72 36.63 22.51
N ALA A 413 21.91 36.43 23.10
CA ALA A 413 22.95 35.56 22.58
C ALA A 413 22.74 34.12 23.10
N PRO A 414 23.07 33.09 22.30
CA PRO A 414 22.87 31.70 22.71
C PRO A 414 23.79 31.35 23.88
N ASP A 415 23.25 30.69 24.91
CA ASP A 415 24.00 30.23 26.09
C ASP A 415 24.75 28.89 25.83
N GLY A 416 25.28 28.73 24.61
CA GLY A 416 25.85 27.47 24.09
C GLY A 416 24.88 26.63 23.25
N GLU A 417 25.42 25.76 22.39
CA GLU A 417 24.68 24.72 21.66
C GLU A 417 25.12 23.37 22.21
N GLU A 418 24.36 22.79 23.15
CA GLU A 418 24.61 21.45 23.69
C GLU A 418 23.50 20.49 23.23
N VAL A 419 23.88 19.49 22.43
CA VAL A 419 23.03 18.33 22.13
C VAL A 419 23.50 17.21 23.04
N THR A 420 22.62 16.76 23.93
CA THR A 420 22.90 15.68 24.88
C THR A 420 22.09 14.44 24.53
N GLU A 421 22.74 13.29 24.37
CA GLU A 421 22.05 11.99 24.31
C GLU A 421 21.65 11.56 25.73
N LEU A 422 20.35 11.42 25.97
CA LEU A 422 19.80 10.98 27.26
C LEU A 422 19.74 9.46 27.35
N VAL A 423 19.28 8.80 26.28
CA VAL A 423 19.22 7.34 26.17
C VAL A 423 19.22 6.92 24.70
N ARG A 424 19.57 5.66 24.44
CA ARG A 424 19.40 4.99 23.15
C ARG A 424 18.72 3.65 23.35
N SER A 425 17.80 3.30 22.46
CA SER A 425 17.23 1.95 22.40
C SER A 425 17.83 1.15 21.25
N ASP A 426 18.06 -0.14 21.52
CA ASP A 426 18.50 -1.11 20.52
C ASP A 426 17.33 -1.76 19.76
N ASN A 427 16.08 -1.45 20.13
CA ASN A 427 14.86 -2.08 19.59
C ASN A 427 13.99 -1.08 18.80
N GLY A 428 14.63 -0.08 18.19
CA GLY A 428 13.99 0.96 17.38
C GLY A 428 13.71 2.26 18.15
N PRO A 429 12.99 3.22 17.54
CA PRO A 429 12.82 4.56 18.09
C PRO A 429 11.98 4.56 19.39
N VAL A 430 12.45 5.34 20.36
CA VAL A 430 11.62 5.82 21.48
C VAL A 430 10.48 6.69 20.95
N ARG A 431 9.37 6.78 21.69
CA ARG A 431 8.17 7.53 21.29
C ARG A 431 7.47 8.12 22.50
N ASP A 432 6.52 9.01 22.22
CA ASP A 432 5.56 9.56 23.17
C ASP A 432 6.25 10.34 24.30
N LEU A 433 7.05 11.32 23.90
CA LEU A 433 7.81 12.19 24.80
C LEU A 433 6.86 13.16 25.51
N ALA A 434 7.01 13.33 26.82
CA ALA A 434 6.28 14.35 27.57
C ALA A 434 7.09 14.90 28.74
N PHE A 435 7.21 16.22 28.84
CA PHE A 435 7.77 16.88 30.01
C PHE A 435 6.74 16.96 31.16
N SER A 436 7.23 16.97 32.39
CA SER A 436 6.43 17.35 33.55
C SER A 436 6.04 18.83 33.50
N PRO A 437 4.96 19.26 34.18
CA PRO A 437 4.51 20.67 34.16
C PRO A 437 5.54 21.69 34.68
N ASP A 438 6.52 21.25 35.47
CA ASP A 438 7.63 22.06 35.97
C ASP A 438 8.94 21.90 35.16
N GLY A 439 8.92 21.08 34.10
CA GLY A 439 10.10 20.79 33.26
C GLY A 439 11.21 19.97 33.92
N ALA A 440 11.03 19.51 35.17
CA ALA A 440 12.05 18.80 35.92
C ALA A 440 12.23 17.33 35.47
N TRP A 441 11.19 16.74 34.89
CA TRP A 441 11.16 15.35 34.43
C TRP A 441 10.73 15.24 32.96
N LEU A 442 11.24 14.23 32.26
CA LEU A 442 10.81 13.81 30.93
C LEU A 442 10.41 12.34 30.99
N THR A 443 9.24 11.98 30.45
CA THR A 443 8.78 10.60 30.32
C THR A 443 8.71 10.18 28.85
N TRP A 444 8.83 8.89 28.58
CA TRP A 444 8.67 8.32 27.23
C TRP A 444 8.30 6.83 27.26
N SER A 445 7.80 6.34 26.12
CA SER A 445 7.62 4.91 25.86
C SER A 445 8.87 4.34 25.19
N HIS A 446 9.58 3.47 25.92
CA HIS A 446 10.85 2.86 25.48
C HIS A 446 10.63 1.45 24.92
N PRO A 447 11.04 1.15 23.68
CA PRO A 447 10.91 -0.20 23.14
C PRO A 447 11.89 -1.16 23.84
N THR A 448 11.43 -2.39 24.05
CA THR A 448 12.17 -3.46 24.73
C THR A 448 12.24 -4.69 23.84
N VAL A 449 11.89 -5.88 24.32
CA VAL A 449 12.09 -7.13 23.59
C VAL A 449 11.14 -7.22 22.38
N GLY A 450 11.72 -7.50 21.21
CA GLY A 450 10.97 -7.72 19.98
C GLY A 450 10.42 -6.42 19.38
N ARG A 451 9.39 -6.55 18.54
CA ARG A 451 8.82 -5.41 17.79
C ARG A 451 7.70 -4.65 18.54
N ALA A 452 7.21 -5.21 19.64
CA ALA A 452 5.94 -4.78 20.24
C ALA A 452 6.05 -4.32 21.71
N LEU A 453 6.84 -5.00 22.56
CA LEU A 453 6.86 -4.69 24.00
C LEU A 453 7.53 -3.35 24.31
N ARG A 454 6.89 -2.56 25.17
CA ARG A 454 7.34 -1.21 25.54
C ARG A 454 7.18 -0.96 27.04
N GLN A 455 8.10 -0.20 27.61
CA GLN A 455 8.03 0.22 29.01
C GLN A 455 8.03 1.73 29.15
N ILE A 456 7.32 2.24 30.15
CA ILE A 456 7.37 3.66 30.47
C ILE A 456 8.62 3.93 31.31
N LYS A 457 9.45 4.87 30.84
CA LYS A 457 10.61 5.38 31.57
C LYS A 457 10.44 6.87 31.81
N MET A 458 11.10 7.37 32.85
CA MET A 458 11.25 8.81 33.05
C MET A 458 12.66 9.17 33.49
N ALA A 459 13.07 10.39 33.21
CA ALA A 459 14.37 10.93 33.57
C ALA A 459 14.23 12.27 34.29
N ARG A 460 14.96 12.43 35.39
CA ARG A 460 15.17 13.74 36.00
C ARG A 460 16.21 14.50 35.20
N ILE A 461 15.86 15.69 34.72
CA ILE A 461 16.70 16.42 33.76
C ILE A 461 18.00 16.93 34.40
N GLN A 462 17.93 17.40 35.66
CA GLN A 462 19.07 18.03 36.34
C GLN A 462 20.33 17.15 36.38
N ASP A 463 20.18 15.87 36.69
CA ASP A 463 21.28 14.90 36.83
C ASP A 463 21.17 13.70 35.88
N ARG A 464 20.20 13.75 34.96
CA ARG A 464 19.95 12.73 33.93
C ARG A 464 19.69 11.34 34.53
N PHE A 465 19.12 11.30 35.73
CA PHE A 465 18.79 10.07 36.43
C PHE A 465 17.53 9.43 35.84
N VAL A 466 17.69 8.26 35.20
CA VAL A 466 16.61 7.51 34.55
C VAL A 466 16.04 6.45 35.49
N VAL A 467 14.72 6.33 35.54
CA VAL A 467 13.98 5.32 36.30
C VAL A 467 12.90 4.66 35.45
N ASP A 468 12.59 3.41 35.81
CA ASP A 468 11.52 2.63 35.19
C ASP A 468 10.21 2.86 35.95
N VAL A 469 9.15 3.18 35.20
CA VAL A 469 7.80 3.32 35.75
C VAL A 469 7.03 2.00 35.61
N THR A 470 7.30 1.26 34.54
CA THR A 470 6.75 -0.07 34.30
C THR A 470 7.86 -1.06 33.93
N ASN A 471 7.60 -2.36 34.09
CA ASN A 471 8.59 -3.43 33.90
C ASN A 471 8.77 -3.93 32.46
N GLY A 472 8.06 -3.35 31.48
CA GLY A 472 8.16 -3.74 30.07
C GLY A 472 7.54 -5.08 29.65
N ARG A 473 6.69 -5.68 30.48
CA ARG A 473 5.98 -6.92 30.12
C ARG A 473 4.80 -6.74 29.16
N PHE A 474 4.40 -5.50 28.91
CA PHE A 474 3.22 -5.14 28.11
C PHE A 474 3.60 -4.10 27.05
N GLU A 475 2.63 -3.68 26.24
CA GLU A 475 2.78 -2.54 25.34
C GLU A 475 2.27 -1.29 26.07
N ASP A 476 3.18 -0.55 26.71
CA ASP A 476 2.87 0.69 27.41
C ASP A 476 3.24 1.91 26.56
N GLU A 477 2.28 2.80 26.31
CA GLU A 477 2.36 3.90 25.33
C GLU A 477 1.72 5.20 25.84
N ASN A 478 1.96 6.31 25.14
CA ASN A 478 1.42 7.65 25.44
C ASN A 478 1.50 8.08 26.93
N PRO A 479 2.67 8.02 27.60
CA PRO A 479 2.80 8.53 28.97
C PRO A 479 2.72 10.06 29.00
N VAL A 480 1.92 10.59 29.92
CA VAL A 480 1.73 12.02 30.12
C VAL A 480 1.62 12.36 31.60
N PHE A 481 2.17 13.50 32.01
CA PHE A 481 1.95 14.05 33.34
C PHE A 481 0.61 14.79 33.40
N THR A 482 -0.12 14.67 34.51
CA THR A 482 -1.27 15.56 34.76
C THR A 482 -0.77 16.98 35.00
N ARG A 483 -1.54 17.99 34.59
CA ARG A 483 -1.11 19.41 34.68
C ARG A 483 -0.85 19.88 36.12
N ASP A 484 -1.44 19.21 37.10
CA ASP A 484 -1.21 19.49 38.53
C ASP A 484 0.09 18.87 39.07
N GLY A 485 0.83 18.09 38.26
CA GLY A 485 2.11 17.50 38.63
C GLY A 485 2.03 16.29 39.56
N ARG A 486 0.82 15.81 39.89
CA ARG A 486 0.61 14.78 40.91
C ARG A 486 0.66 13.35 40.38
N TYR A 487 0.33 13.15 39.10
CA TYR A 487 0.18 11.82 38.51
C TYR A 487 0.87 11.72 37.16
N LEU A 488 1.27 10.50 36.82
CA LEU A 488 1.57 10.09 35.45
C LEU A 488 0.44 9.18 34.95
N ALA A 489 -0.13 9.49 33.78
CA ALA A 489 -1.09 8.64 33.09
C ALA A 489 -0.45 8.04 31.83
N PHE A 490 -0.88 6.85 31.42
CA PHE A 490 -0.39 6.20 30.19
C PHE A 490 -1.41 5.18 29.68
N LEU A 491 -1.27 4.74 28.43
CA LEU A 491 -2.07 3.66 27.84
C LEU A 491 -1.34 2.33 27.93
N SER A 492 -2.06 1.24 28.16
CA SER A 492 -1.44 -0.08 28.21
C SER A 492 -2.32 -1.21 27.70
N TRP A 493 -1.74 -2.04 26.83
CA TRP A 493 -2.30 -3.32 26.38
C TRP A 493 -2.02 -4.45 27.38
N ARG A 494 -2.63 -4.34 28.57
CA ARG A 494 -2.47 -5.33 29.65
C ARG A 494 -3.79 -5.98 30.11
N GLY A 495 -4.89 -5.73 29.40
CA GLY A 495 -6.17 -6.39 29.61
C GLY A 495 -6.25 -7.72 28.86
N PHE A 496 -6.34 -8.84 29.60
CA PHE A 496 -6.49 -10.18 29.04
C PHE A 496 -7.93 -10.67 29.21
N ASP A 497 -8.85 -10.08 28.45
CA ASP A 497 -10.26 -10.49 28.39
C ASP A 497 -10.54 -11.17 27.03
N PRO A 498 -10.52 -12.52 26.96
CA PRO A 498 -10.59 -13.23 25.69
C PRO A 498 -12.01 -13.29 25.14
N VAL A 499 -12.13 -13.12 23.82
CA VAL A 499 -13.39 -13.24 23.07
C VAL A 499 -13.32 -14.44 22.13
N TYR A 500 -14.38 -15.24 22.10
CA TYR A 500 -14.50 -16.39 21.19
C TYR A 500 -14.64 -15.95 19.74
N ASP A 501 -13.75 -16.46 18.89
CA ASP A 501 -13.85 -16.34 17.46
C ASP A 501 -14.96 -17.25 16.92
N VAL A 502 -15.92 -16.65 16.22
CA VAL A 502 -17.10 -17.36 15.71
C VAL A 502 -16.79 -18.34 14.57
N HIS A 503 -15.64 -18.19 13.89
CA HIS A 503 -15.24 -18.94 12.70
C HIS A 503 -14.23 -20.06 12.96
N THR A 504 -13.61 -20.13 14.11
CA THR A 504 -12.59 -21.14 14.42
C THR A 504 -12.80 -21.74 15.81
N GLY A 505 -13.49 -21.03 16.70
CA GLY A 505 -13.57 -21.39 18.11
C GLY A 505 -12.29 -21.08 18.88
N ASP A 506 -11.32 -20.41 18.25
CA ASP A 506 -10.13 -19.87 18.91
C ASP A 506 -10.53 -18.68 19.82
N LEU A 507 -9.60 -18.24 20.68
CA LEU A 507 -9.78 -17.07 21.55
C LEU A 507 -8.86 -15.93 21.09
N SER A 508 -9.34 -14.70 21.14
CA SER A 508 -8.58 -13.49 20.79
C SER A 508 -8.76 -12.37 21.83
N PHE A 509 -7.88 -11.37 21.82
CA PHE A 509 -7.93 -10.21 22.74
C PHE A 509 -8.16 -8.89 21.99
N PRO A 510 -9.34 -8.68 21.37
CA PRO A 510 -9.57 -7.51 20.51
C PRO A 510 -9.70 -6.18 21.27
N LEU A 511 -9.92 -6.23 22.59
CA LEU A 511 -10.12 -5.08 23.48
C LEU A 511 -9.15 -5.15 24.66
N GLY A 512 -7.84 -4.96 24.38
CA GLY A 512 -6.78 -5.16 25.37
C GLY A 512 -6.28 -3.89 26.08
N CYS A 513 -6.62 -2.69 25.58
CA CYS A 513 -6.04 -1.44 26.07
C CYS A 513 -6.95 -0.69 27.07
N LYS A 514 -6.33 -0.10 28.10
CA LYS A 514 -6.94 0.87 29.03
C LYS A 514 -5.94 1.99 29.38
N PRO A 515 -6.43 3.17 29.80
CA PRO A 515 -5.61 4.13 30.51
C PRO A 515 -5.29 3.64 31.93
N TYR A 516 -4.09 3.94 32.40
CA TYR A 516 -3.55 3.67 33.73
C TYR A 516 -2.98 4.94 34.33
N LEU A 517 -2.96 5.01 35.66
CA LEU A 517 -2.49 6.15 36.46
C LEU A 517 -1.44 5.69 37.46
N VAL A 518 -0.43 6.52 37.71
CA VAL A 518 0.61 6.34 38.73
C VAL A 518 0.69 7.61 39.59
N PRO A 519 0.31 7.56 40.87
CA PRO A 519 0.65 8.62 41.84
C PRO A 519 2.17 8.75 42.00
N LEU A 520 2.71 9.95 41.78
CA LEU A 520 4.16 10.17 41.77
C LEU A 520 4.79 10.19 43.17
N SER A 521 3.99 10.46 44.21
CA SER A 521 4.38 10.39 45.62
C SER A 521 3.45 9.43 46.37
N SER A 522 3.97 8.69 47.36
CA SER A 522 3.15 7.84 48.24
C SER A 522 2.17 8.64 49.11
N ALA A 523 2.40 9.94 49.31
CA ALA A 523 1.47 10.84 49.98
C ALA A 523 0.30 11.28 49.09
N THR A 524 0.37 11.06 47.78
CA THR A 524 -0.69 11.42 46.83
C THR A 524 -1.69 10.27 46.74
N PRO A 525 -2.94 10.42 47.24
CA PRO A 525 -3.94 9.37 47.11
C PRO A 525 -4.35 9.18 45.65
N SER A 526 -4.65 7.95 45.25
CA SER A 526 -5.28 7.71 43.94
C SER A 526 -6.67 8.38 43.89
N PRO A 527 -7.03 9.09 42.81
CA PRO A 527 -8.38 9.64 42.63
C PRO A 527 -9.45 8.55 42.54
N PHE A 528 -9.05 7.29 42.34
CA PHE A 528 -9.93 6.13 42.30
C PHE A 528 -10.02 5.39 43.63
N ALA A 529 -9.27 5.81 44.65
CA ALA A 529 -9.31 5.20 45.98
C ALA A 529 -10.69 5.37 46.63
N LEU A 530 -11.06 4.41 47.49
CA LEU A 530 -12.27 4.51 48.31
C LEU A 530 -11.99 5.44 49.50
N ASN A 531 -12.82 6.48 49.68
CA ASN A 531 -12.73 7.39 50.82
C ASN A 531 -13.46 6.77 52.04
N PRO A 532 -12.80 6.63 53.21
CA PRO A 532 -13.43 6.15 54.44
C PRO A 532 -14.68 6.96 54.87
N GLU A 533 -14.72 8.25 54.57
CA GLU A 533 -15.85 9.15 54.89
C GLU A 533 -17.00 9.08 53.86
N GLY A 534 -16.88 8.20 52.86
CA GLY A 534 -17.78 8.16 51.70
C GLY A 534 -17.35 9.15 50.61
N ARG A 535 -17.87 8.98 49.39
CA ARG A 535 -17.62 9.92 48.28
C ARG A 535 -18.72 10.98 48.23
N PRO A 536 -18.40 12.23 47.82
CA PRO A 536 -19.41 13.22 47.47
C PRO A 536 -20.42 12.67 46.46
N ALA A 537 -21.67 13.15 46.49
CA ALA A 537 -22.72 12.71 45.56
C ALA A 537 -22.36 12.94 44.08
N ALA A 538 -21.44 13.86 43.79
CA ALA A 538 -20.90 14.11 42.46
C ALA A 538 -19.81 13.11 42.02
N GLY A 539 -19.39 12.18 42.89
CA GLY A 539 -18.20 11.33 42.72
C GLY A 539 -16.91 12.07 43.06
N GLY A 540 -15.82 11.33 43.34
CA GLY A 540 -14.48 11.92 43.51
C GLY A 540 -13.84 11.89 44.88
N LEU A 541 -12.66 12.54 44.98
CA LEU A 541 -12.02 12.93 46.23
C LEU A 541 -12.82 14.07 46.88
N ASP A 542 -12.82 14.17 48.21
CA ASP A 542 -13.32 15.37 48.88
C ASP A 542 -12.53 16.60 48.39
N PRO A 543 -13.15 17.79 48.28
CA PRO A 543 -12.44 19.01 47.92
C PRO A 543 -11.37 19.27 48.99
N LEU A 544 -10.16 18.76 48.75
CA LEU A 544 -8.99 19.12 49.51
C LEU A 544 -8.81 20.63 49.32
N GLU A 545 -8.79 21.37 50.43
CA GLU A 545 -8.40 22.77 50.46
C GLU A 545 -7.12 22.93 49.63
N GLU A 546 -7.13 23.89 48.72
CA GLU A 546 -6.00 24.35 47.91
C GLU A 546 -4.73 24.47 48.78
N THR A 547 -3.94 23.41 48.88
CA THR A 547 -2.73 23.39 49.70
C THR A 547 -1.62 22.69 48.92
N GLY A 548 -0.91 23.50 48.13
CA GLY A 548 0.33 23.13 47.44
C GLY A 548 0.50 23.96 46.17
N GLU A 549 1.67 24.59 45.99
CA GLU A 549 2.02 25.37 44.81
C GLU A 549 1.71 24.57 43.52
N SER A 550 0.80 25.12 42.71
CA SER A 550 0.30 24.52 41.47
C SER A 550 1.46 24.17 40.53
N GLY A 551 1.63 22.88 40.21
CA GLY A 551 2.48 22.40 39.10
C GLY A 551 3.83 21.76 39.48
N ALA A 552 4.27 21.82 40.73
CA ALA A 552 5.54 21.19 41.14
C ALA A 552 5.46 19.66 41.20
N VAL A 553 6.42 18.95 40.60
CA VAL A 553 6.43 17.49 40.50
C VAL A 553 7.37 16.86 41.50
N THR A 554 6.81 16.08 42.43
CA THR A 554 7.59 15.27 43.39
C THR A 554 7.46 13.79 43.05
N VAL A 555 8.59 13.17 42.67
CA VAL A 555 8.67 11.74 42.35
C VAL A 555 9.39 10.99 43.47
N GLU A 556 8.65 10.11 44.13
CA GLU A 556 9.21 9.04 44.95
C GLU A 556 9.48 7.85 44.03
N VAL A 557 10.71 7.33 43.99
CA VAL A 557 11.06 6.22 43.07
C VAL A 557 10.71 4.86 43.66
N GLU A 558 10.79 4.74 44.99
CA GLU A 558 10.49 3.49 45.69
C GLU A 558 9.02 3.08 45.45
N GLY A 559 8.80 1.84 44.98
CA GLY A 559 7.47 1.30 44.73
C GLY A 559 6.68 2.00 43.61
N LEU A 560 7.32 2.72 42.67
CA LEU A 560 6.62 3.42 41.59
C LEU A 560 5.82 2.46 40.70
N GLU A 561 6.42 1.33 40.30
CA GLU A 561 5.73 0.28 39.54
C GLU A 561 4.53 -0.32 40.28
N MET A 562 4.60 -0.40 41.61
CA MET A 562 3.53 -0.95 42.46
C MET A 562 2.35 -0.01 42.64
N ARG A 563 2.46 1.26 42.22
CA ARG A 563 1.42 2.29 42.34
C ARG A 563 0.51 2.40 41.11
N VAL A 564 0.76 1.62 40.06
CA VAL A 564 -0.03 1.63 38.83
C VAL A 564 -1.47 1.19 39.07
N THR A 565 -2.45 2.04 38.74
CA THR A 565 -3.89 1.80 38.93
C THR A 565 -4.65 1.99 37.61
N PRO A 566 -5.56 1.07 37.20
CA PRO A 566 -6.36 1.26 35.99
C PRO A 566 -7.43 2.35 36.17
N PHE A 567 -7.72 3.08 35.09
CA PHE A 567 -8.89 3.96 35.06
C PHE A 567 -10.20 3.14 35.10
N PRO A 568 -11.29 3.67 35.69
CA PRO A 568 -12.60 3.03 35.75
C PRO A 568 -13.36 3.13 34.41
N VAL A 569 -12.73 2.72 33.31
CA VAL A 569 -13.29 2.67 31.97
C VAL A 569 -13.24 1.25 31.39
N ILE A 570 -14.03 1.00 30.36
CA ILE A 570 -14.02 -0.25 29.61
C ILE A 570 -12.67 -0.45 28.91
N ALA A 571 -12.31 -1.69 28.59
CA ALA A 571 -11.18 -1.93 27.71
C ALA A 571 -11.58 -1.59 26.26
N SER A 572 -10.66 -1.00 25.51
CA SER A 572 -10.88 -0.62 24.12
C SER A 572 -9.56 -0.51 23.37
N LYS A 573 -9.56 0.13 22.20
CA LYS A 573 -8.35 0.63 21.54
C LYS A 573 -8.30 2.14 21.75
N TYR A 574 -7.34 2.58 22.56
CA TYR A 574 -7.15 4.00 22.89
C TYR A 574 -5.89 4.54 22.22
N SER A 575 -5.85 5.84 21.95
CA SER A 575 -4.64 6.55 21.49
C SER A 575 -4.69 8.04 21.84
N ALA A 576 -3.57 8.74 21.68
CA ALA A 576 -3.49 10.20 21.83
C ALA A 576 -3.95 10.70 23.22
N LEU A 577 -3.57 9.97 24.27
CA LEU A 577 -3.81 10.38 25.66
C LEU A 577 -3.09 11.70 25.92
N THR A 578 -3.82 12.76 26.30
CA THR A 578 -3.27 14.11 26.47
C THR A 578 -3.88 14.81 27.69
N PRO A 579 -3.09 15.54 28.50
CA PRO A 579 -3.61 16.32 29.62
C PRO A 579 -4.25 17.64 29.19
N VAL A 580 -5.32 18.03 29.87
CA VAL A 580 -6.07 19.27 29.63
C VAL A 580 -6.23 20.07 30.93
N ALA A 581 -6.85 21.24 30.85
CA ALA A 581 -7.09 22.11 32.00
C ALA A 581 -7.85 21.38 33.13
N GLY A 582 -7.60 21.78 34.39
CA GLY A 582 -8.25 21.17 35.57
C GLY A 582 -7.60 19.88 36.09
N GLY A 583 -6.52 19.40 35.46
CA GLY A 583 -5.88 18.12 35.82
C GLY A 583 -6.54 16.91 35.14
N ASP A 584 -7.44 17.17 34.20
CA ASP A 584 -8.22 16.17 33.46
C ASP A 584 -7.46 15.66 32.22
N LEU A 585 -8.02 14.65 31.56
CA LEU A 585 -7.41 13.98 30.41
C LEU A 585 -8.40 13.85 29.25
N VAL A 586 -7.87 13.88 28.02
CA VAL A 586 -8.60 13.51 26.80
C VAL A 586 -7.87 12.41 26.04
N TRP A 587 -8.62 11.61 25.27
CA TRP A 587 -8.06 10.57 24.40
C TRP A 587 -8.99 10.23 23.24
N LEU A 588 -8.44 9.53 22.26
CA LEU A 588 -9.21 8.90 21.18
C LEU A 588 -9.57 7.47 21.55
N ARG A 589 -10.85 7.11 21.42
CA ARG A 589 -11.32 5.72 21.50
C ARG A 589 -11.74 5.23 20.11
N TRP A 590 -11.10 4.17 19.65
CA TRP A 590 -11.36 3.57 18.34
C TRP A 590 -12.44 2.48 18.43
N PRO A 591 -13.35 2.39 17.45
CA PRO A 591 -14.20 1.23 17.30
C PRO A 591 -13.35 0.00 16.91
N ILE A 592 -13.83 -1.20 17.24
CA ILE A 592 -13.31 -2.42 16.60
C ILE A 592 -13.75 -2.39 15.14
N SER A 593 -12.79 -2.39 14.22
CA SER A 593 -13.05 -2.52 12.79
C SER A 593 -12.41 -3.78 12.23
N GLY A 594 -13.14 -4.49 11.37
CA GLY A 594 -12.63 -5.63 10.64
C GLY A 594 -11.69 -5.18 9.53
N ALA A 595 -10.63 -5.97 9.28
CA ALA A 595 -9.60 -5.66 8.28
C ALA A 595 -10.13 -5.51 6.84
N LEU A 596 -11.32 -6.05 6.54
CA LEU A 596 -11.99 -5.94 5.24
C LEU A 596 -12.93 -4.74 5.12
N GLY A 597 -13.13 -3.96 6.19
CA GLY A 597 -14.03 -2.79 6.18
C GLY A 597 -15.52 -3.14 6.23
N GLU A 598 -15.91 -4.42 6.29
CA GLU A 598 -17.31 -4.87 6.31
C GLU A 598 -18.04 -4.62 7.65
N THR A 599 -17.35 -4.05 8.64
CA THR A 599 -17.96 -3.67 9.92
C THR A 599 -18.95 -2.52 9.77
N PHE A 600 -18.78 -1.66 8.76
CA PHE A 600 -19.56 -0.45 8.58
C PHE A 600 -20.66 -0.63 7.54
N ALA A 601 -21.82 -0.02 7.80
CA ALA A 601 -23.00 -0.13 6.92
C ALA A 601 -22.82 0.57 5.57
N ASN A 602 -21.93 1.57 5.49
CA ASN A 602 -21.57 2.24 4.24
C ASN A 602 -20.24 1.67 3.71
N PRO A 603 -20.25 0.90 2.60
CA PRO A 603 -19.02 0.36 2.01
C PRO A 603 -18.05 1.44 1.51
N ALA A 604 -18.53 2.67 1.28
CA ALA A 604 -17.71 3.81 0.86
C ALA A 604 -17.04 4.54 2.04
N ASP A 605 -17.48 4.29 3.28
CA ASP A 605 -16.91 4.86 4.50
C ASP A 605 -16.52 3.74 5.47
N THR A 606 -15.29 3.28 5.31
CA THR A 606 -14.67 2.22 6.12
C THR A 606 -13.76 2.77 7.21
N THR A 607 -13.77 4.09 7.41
CA THR A 607 -12.71 4.85 8.08
C THR A 607 -12.56 4.54 9.57
N GLY A 608 -13.60 3.97 10.22
CA GLY A 608 -13.54 3.56 11.62
C GLY A 608 -13.05 4.67 12.55
N ARG A 609 -13.51 5.91 12.29
CA ARG A 609 -13.02 7.14 12.95
C ARG A 609 -13.21 7.06 14.46
N PRO A 610 -12.23 7.51 15.25
CA PRO A 610 -12.31 7.47 16.71
C PRO A 610 -13.30 8.49 17.25
N THR A 611 -13.70 8.29 18.51
CA THR A 611 -14.42 9.26 19.33
C THR A 611 -13.44 9.96 20.25
N LEU A 612 -13.55 11.29 20.38
CA LEU A 612 -12.81 12.07 21.36
C LEU A 612 -13.55 12.05 22.69
N GLU A 613 -12.92 11.48 23.71
CA GLU A 613 -13.47 11.36 25.05
C GLU A 613 -12.67 12.21 26.04
N HIS A 614 -13.37 12.73 27.03
CA HIS A 614 -12.82 13.47 28.16
C HIS A 614 -13.05 12.69 29.45
N PHE A 615 -12.09 12.76 30.37
CA PHE A 615 -12.19 12.16 31.68
C PHE A 615 -11.87 13.18 32.76
N ASP A 616 -12.91 13.51 33.52
CA ASP A 616 -12.84 14.34 34.72
C ASP A 616 -12.22 13.50 35.84
N LEU A 617 -10.96 13.80 36.17
CA LEU A 617 -10.19 13.04 37.14
C LEU A 617 -10.74 13.24 38.55
N GLY A 618 -11.18 14.47 38.85
CA GLY A 618 -11.79 14.84 40.12
C GLY A 618 -13.06 14.05 40.41
N LYS A 619 -13.96 13.94 39.43
CA LYS A 619 -15.25 13.21 39.54
C LYS A 619 -15.16 11.73 39.17
N ALA A 620 -14.01 11.28 38.66
CA ALA A 620 -13.81 9.95 38.06
C ALA A 620 -14.88 9.62 37.00
N LYS A 621 -15.18 10.58 36.12
CA LYS A 621 -16.29 10.49 35.15
C LYS A 621 -15.82 10.76 33.72
N LYS A 622 -16.22 9.87 32.82
CA LYS A 622 -16.02 10.02 31.37
C LYS A 622 -17.18 10.76 30.70
N SER A 623 -16.87 11.65 29.75
CA SER A 623 -17.80 12.26 28.80
C SER A 623 -17.29 12.14 27.35
N GLU A 624 -18.20 12.24 26.39
CA GLU A 624 -17.87 12.33 24.96
C GLU A 624 -17.88 13.79 24.54
N LEU A 625 -16.82 14.24 23.85
CA LEU A 625 -16.71 15.63 23.35
C LEU A 625 -17.02 15.73 21.86
N VAL A 626 -16.45 14.81 21.06
CA VAL A 626 -16.61 14.77 19.61
C VAL A 626 -16.84 13.32 19.17
N PRO A 627 -17.96 13.01 18.49
CA PRO A 627 -18.31 11.64 18.14
C PRO A 627 -17.32 11.00 17.15
N HIS A 628 -16.89 11.76 16.14
CA HIS A 628 -15.95 11.35 15.09
C HIS A 628 -14.99 12.49 14.73
N LEU A 629 -13.71 12.17 14.55
CA LEU A 629 -12.66 13.11 14.13
C LEU A 629 -11.48 12.35 13.52
N ASP A 630 -10.57 13.08 12.85
CA ASP A 630 -9.34 12.51 12.30
C ASP A 630 -8.18 12.60 13.29
N TRP A 631 -8.02 13.77 13.92
CA TRP A 631 -7.00 14.04 14.96
C TRP A 631 -7.32 15.34 15.72
N PHE A 632 -6.60 15.61 16.81
CA PHE A 632 -6.68 16.87 17.55
C PHE A 632 -5.31 17.36 18.05
N ARG A 633 -5.25 18.62 18.49
CA ARG A 633 -4.14 19.25 19.22
C ARG A 633 -4.66 20.12 20.36
N VAL A 634 -3.92 20.20 21.47
CA VAL A 634 -4.31 20.94 22.68
C VAL A 634 -3.59 22.30 22.72
N SER A 635 -4.24 23.34 23.24
CA SER A 635 -3.60 24.62 23.56
C SER A 635 -2.59 24.48 24.71
N GLY A 636 -1.61 25.39 24.77
CA GLY A 636 -0.59 25.37 25.82
C GLY A 636 -1.16 25.41 27.24
N ASP A 637 -2.25 26.15 27.46
CA ASP A 637 -2.98 26.24 28.73
C ASP A 637 -3.93 25.05 29.01
N GLY A 638 -4.12 24.15 28.03
CA GLY A 638 -4.99 22.98 28.15
C GLY A 638 -6.50 23.28 28.05
N THR A 639 -6.93 24.51 27.80
CA THR A 639 -8.35 24.91 27.84
C THR A 639 -9.10 24.74 26.51
N ARG A 640 -8.37 24.54 25.41
CA ARG A 640 -8.90 24.45 24.05
C ARG A 640 -8.31 23.26 23.29
N LEU A 641 -9.10 22.72 22.37
CA LEU A 641 -8.72 21.66 21.43
C LEU A 641 -8.94 22.15 20.00
N VAL A 642 -7.91 22.09 19.16
CA VAL A 642 -8.06 22.20 17.70
C VAL A 642 -8.32 20.80 17.15
N VAL A 643 -9.53 20.59 16.63
CA VAL A 643 -10.02 19.32 16.09
C VAL A 643 -10.03 19.39 14.57
N ALA A 644 -9.54 18.32 13.94
CA ALA A 644 -9.60 18.11 12.49
C ALA A 644 -10.61 17.01 12.14
N ASP A 645 -11.50 17.31 11.20
CA ASP A 645 -12.61 16.44 10.81
C ASP A 645 -12.86 16.62 9.30
N GLU A 646 -12.47 15.64 8.48
CA GLU A 646 -12.68 15.61 7.02
C GLU A 646 -12.14 16.84 6.28
N GLY A 647 -11.02 17.39 6.78
CA GLY A 647 -10.35 18.57 6.22
C GLY A 647 -10.83 19.90 6.80
N ASP A 648 -11.88 19.89 7.63
CA ASP A 648 -12.28 21.06 8.41
C ASP A 648 -11.51 21.14 9.74
N LEU A 649 -11.19 22.37 10.16
CA LEU A 649 -10.55 22.66 11.44
C LEU A 649 -11.46 23.52 12.32
N ARG A 650 -11.56 23.16 13.60
CA ARG A 650 -12.29 23.95 14.61
C ARG A 650 -11.59 23.93 15.97
N SER A 651 -11.61 25.06 16.67
CA SER A 651 -11.21 25.18 18.08
C SER A 651 -12.45 25.03 18.98
N VAL A 652 -12.41 24.12 19.95
CA VAL A 652 -13.50 23.79 20.88
C VAL A 652 -12.98 23.76 22.33
N PRO A 653 -13.84 23.87 23.35
CA PRO A 653 -13.45 23.63 24.75
C PRO A 653 -12.86 22.23 24.96
N SER A 654 -11.96 22.09 25.93
CA SER A 654 -11.30 20.81 26.24
C SER A 654 -12.04 19.91 27.24
N THR A 655 -13.00 20.46 27.98
CA THR A 655 -13.72 19.77 29.06
C THR A 655 -15.21 19.57 28.77
N ASP A 656 -15.77 20.34 27.83
CA ASP A 656 -17.19 20.43 27.56
C ASP A 656 -17.50 20.30 26.06
N ILE A 657 -18.70 19.83 25.74
CA ILE A 657 -19.18 19.80 24.35
C ILE A 657 -19.32 21.24 23.86
N GLY A 658 -18.62 21.56 22.76
CA GLY A 658 -18.68 22.88 22.15
C GLY A 658 -20.08 23.20 21.61
N ASP A 659 -20.50 24.45 21.81
CA ASP A 659 -21.71 25.05 21.23
C ASP A 659 -21.35 26.13 20.19
N SER A 660 -22.34 26.88 19.69
CA SER A 660 -22.12 27.93 18.68
C SER A 660 -21.24 29.08 19.16
N ASP A 661 -21.20 29.33 20.47
CA ASP A 661 -20.51 30.49 21.05
C ASP A 661 -19.08 30.13 21.48
N SER A 662 -18.84 28.86 21.80
CA SER A 662 -17.56 28.32 22.26
C SER A 662 -16.76 27.62 21.16
N THR A 663 -17.39 27.24 20.03
CA THR A 663 -16.74 26.66 18.85
C THR A 663 -16.29 27.74 17.88
N THR A 664 -15.02 27.71 17.48
CA THR A 664 -14.46 28.60 16.45
C THR A 664 -14.01 27.79 15.24
N TRP A 665 -14.67 27.96 14.10
CA TRP A 665 -14.23 27.37 12.83
C TRP A 665 -13.02 28.13 12.27
N ILE A 666 -11.99 27.38 11.88
CA ILE A 666 -10.70 27.93 11.46
C ILE A 666 -10.65 27.95 9.94
N ASP A 667 -10.77 29.15 9.35
CA ASP A 667 -10.68 29.31 7.90
C ASP A 667 -9.23 29.18 7.39
N THR A 668 -8.87 27.99 6.91
CA THR A 668 -7.55 27.66 6.35
C THR A 668 -7.29 28.28 4.98
N ARG A 669 -8.32 28.77 4.27
CA ARG A 669 -8.16 29.44 2.96
C ARG A 669 -7.38 30.75 3.06
N ARG A 670 -7.23 31.28 4.28
CA ARG A 670 -6.38 32.44 4.58
C ARG A 670 -4.89 32.14 4.40
N ILE A 671 -4.48 30.87 4.50
CA ILE A 671 -3.12 30.45 4.15
C ILE A 671 -3.01 30.40 2.63
N ARG A 672 -2.10 31.21 2.08
CA ARG A 672 -1.86 31.32 0.63
C ARG A 672 -0.48 30.77 0.32
N HIS A 673 -0.37 29.44 0.21
CA HIS A 673 0.86 28.77 -0.17
C HIS A 673 0.95 28.62 -1.70
N ILE A 674 2.13 28.90 -2.26
CA ILE A 674 2.44 28.70 -3.68
C ILE A 674 3.53 27.63 -3.78
N ALA A 675 3.19 26.48 -4.35
CA ALA A 675 4.16 25.43 -4.62
C ALA A 675 5.04 25.81 -5.83
N ASP A 676 6.35 25.60 -5.71
CA ASP A 676 7.31 25.57 -6.83
C ASP A 676 7.66 24.10 -7.11
N PRO A 677 7.10 23.47 -8.16
CA PRO A 677 7.34 22.07 -8.45
C PRO A 677 8.82 21.70 -8.60
N GLY A 678 9.61 22.58 -9.20
CA GLY A 678 11.04 22.31 -9.44
C GLY A 678 11.85 22.33 -8.15
N ALA A 679 11.47 23.17 -7.19
CA ALA A 679 12.07 23.18 -5.87
C ALA A 679 11.57 22.01 -5.00
N GLU A 680 10.27 21.71 -5.03
CA GLU A 680 9.66 20.56 -4.33
C GLU A 680 10.31 19.24 -4.77
N TRP A 681 10.49 18.99 -6.07
CA TRP A 681 11.09 17.73 -6.55
C TRP A 681 12.58 17.59 -6.19
N ARG A 682 13.33 18.70 -6.18
CA ARG A 682 14.73 18.66 -5.69
C ARG A 682 14.77 18.28 -4.23
N GLN A 683 13.95 18.91 -3.38
CA GLN A 683 13.87 18.56 -1.96
C GLN A 683 13.42 17.11 -1.76
N ALA A 684 12.35 16.68 -2.44
CA ALA A 684 11.79 15.34 -2.32
C ALA A 684 12.77 14.26 -2.78
N TYR A 685 13.57 14.52 -3.82
CA TYR A 685 14.63 13.62 -4.28
C TYR A 685 15.71 13.42 -3.21
N GLU A 686 16.20 14.50 -2.61
CA GLU A 686 17.19 14.40 -1.53
C GLU A 686 16.62 13.71 -0.30
N GLU A 687 15.37 14.02 0.06
CA GLU A 687 14.70 13.38 1.18
C GLU A 687 14.52 11.87 0.95
N ALA A 688 14.15 11.44 -0.26
CA ALA A 688 14.08 10.03 -0.61
C ALA A 688 15.45 9.36 -0.42
N GLY A 689 16.53 9.99 -0.89
CA GLY A 689 17.90 9.53 -0.68
C GLY A 689 18.25 9.34 0.81
N ARG A 690 17.94 10.32 1.65
CA ARG A 690 18.16 10.26 3.10
C ARG A 690 17.32 9.19 3.79
N LEU A 691 16.05 9.06 3.40
CA LEU A 691 15.15 8.05 3.96
C LEU A 691 15.63 6.64 3.66
N ILE A 692 16.07 6.36 2.43
CA ILE A 692 16.64 5.07 2.06
C ILE A 692 17.89 4.81 2.92
N ARG A 693 18.85 5.74 2.97
CA ARG A 693 20.07 5.59 3.78
C ARG A 693 19.79 5.35 5.27
N ALA A 694 18.74 5.97 5.81
CA ALA A 694 18.37 5.88 7.22
C ALA A 694 17.70 4.55 7.61
N TYR A 695 17.01 3.89 6.68
CA TYR A 695 16.13 2.75 6.99
C TYR A 695 16.41 1.49 6.17
N PHE A 696 17.32 1.52 5.20
CA PHE A 696 17.68 0.33 4.44
C PHE A 696 18.19 -0.77 5.38
N TRP A 697 17.77 -2.01 5.12
CA TRP A 697 17.99 -3.14 6.03
C TRP A 697 19.47 -3.41 6.35
N ASP A 698 20.36 -3.19 5.39
CA ASP A 698 21.81 -3.28 5.56
C ASP A 698 22.41 -1.87 5.73
N PRO A 699 22.97 -1.52 6.90
CA PRO A 699 23.65 -0.25 7.10
C PRO A 699 24.81 0.01 6.11
N GLY A 700 25.39 -1.04 5.52
CA GLY A 700 26.40 -0.96 4.46
C GLY A 700 25.84 -0.78 3.05
N MET A 701 24.53 -0.56 2.90
CA MET A 701 23.82 -0.41 1.61
C MET A 701 24.06 -1.57 0.64
N SER A 702 24.35 -2.78 1.13
CA SER A 702 24.75 -3.94 0.34
C SER A 702 25.95 -3.67 -0.58
N GLY A 703 26.84 -2.75 -0.19
CA GLY A 703 28.02 -2.35 -0.97
C GLY A 703 27.75 -1.32 -2.08
N ILE A 704 26.54 -0.76 -2.15
CA ILE A 704 26.17 0.27 -3.13
C ILE A 704 26.71 1.64 -2.68
N ASP A 705 27.40 2.34 -3.57
CA ASP A 705 27.74 3.77 -3.38
C ASP A 705 26.47 4.62 -3.56
N TRP A 706 25.67 4.69 -2.50
CA TRP A 706 24.37 5.35 -2.55
C TRP A 706 24.46 6.85 -2.83
N ASP A 707 25.45 7.54 -2.27
CA ASP A 707 25.66 8.96 -2.54
C ASP A 707 26.12 9.18 -4.00
N GLY A 708 26.95 8.28 -4.54
CA GLY A 708 27.32 8.25 -5.95
C GLY A 708 26.12 8.05 -6.89
N VAL A 709 25.23 7.10 -6.57
CA VAL A 709 23.96 6.89 -7.31
C VAL A 709 23.10 8.16 -7.28
N LEU A 710 22.93 8.78 -6.10
CA LEU A 710 22.18 10.03 -6.00
C LEU A 710 22.83 11.15 -6.82
N ALA A 711 24.16 11.26 -6.81
CA ALA A 711 24.87 12.26 -7.61
C ALA A 711 24.68 12.04 -9.13
N GLN A 712 24.68 10.78 -9.57
CA GLN A 712 24.50 10.40 -10.96
C GLN A 712 23.11 10.79 -11.51
N TYR A 713 22.05 10.59 -10.74
CA TYR A 713 20.67 10.82 -11.18
C TYR A 713 20.17 12.24 -10.93
N ARG A 714 20.77 13.00 -10.01
CA ARG A 714 20.38 14.35 -9.61
C ARG A 714 20.14 15.33 -10.78
N PRO A 715 20.95 15.37 -11.86
CA PRO A 715 20.70 16.29 -12.97
C PRO A 715 19.35 16.07 -13.67
N LEU A 716 18.79 14.85 -13.62
CA LEU A 716 17.52 14.52 -14.26
C LEU A 716 16.32 15.14 -13.52
N VAL A 717 16.46 15.51 -12.25
CA VAL A 717 15.40 16.17 -11.46
C VAL A 717 15.04 17.55 -12.03
N ASP A 718 16.00 18.23 -12.67
CA ASP A 718 15.74 19.50 -13.34
C ASP A 718 15.00 19.33 -14.67
N GLU A 719 14.93 18.10 -15.19
CA GLU A 719 14.29 17.79 -16.46
C GLU A 719 12.86 17.30 -16.35
N VAL A 720 12.47 16.69 -15.21
CA VAL A 720 11.08 16.27 -14.97
C VAL A 720 10.14 17.47 -14.88
N ALA A 721 8.91 17.30 -15.34
CA ALA A 721 7.89 18.32 -15.42
C ALA A 721 6.51 17.83 -14.97
N SER A 722 6.36 16.56 -14.58
CA SER A 722 5.12 16.05 -13.97
C SER A 722 5.39 15.08 -12.81
N PRO A 723 4.38 14.82 -11.94
CA PRO A 723 4.52 13.85 -10.86
C PRO A 723 4.82 12.42 -11.34
N ASP A 724 4.26 11.99 -12.48
CA ASP A 724 4.52 10.66 -13.03
C ASP A 724 5.95 10.55 -13.61
N GLU A 725 6.52 11.64 -14.15
CA GLU A 725 7.95 11.70 -14.54
C GLU A 725 8.88 11.67 -13.32
N PHE A 726 8.57 12.44 -12.27
CA PHE A 726 9.34 12.39 -11.03
C PHE A 726 9.30 11.00 -10.38
N ALA A 727 8.13 10.38 -10.35
CA ALA A 727 7.99 9.01 -9.86
C ALA A 727 8.71 7.99 -10.75
N ASP A 728 8.75 8.18 -12.07
CA ASP A 728 9.53 7.35 -12.97
C ASP A 728 11.05 7.43 -12.68
N LEU A 729 11.57 8.65 -12.52
CA LEU A 729 12.95 8.89 -12.12
C LEU A 729 13.28 8.21 -10.78
N LEU A 730 12.42 8.39 -9.76
CA LEU A 730 12.63 7.77 -8.46
C LEU A 730 12.57 6.23 -8.53
N ARG A 731 11.72 5.62 -9.37
CA ARG A 731 11.72 4.16 -9.54
C ARG A 731 13.07 3.66 -10.06
N GLU A 732 13.68 4.39 -10.99
CA GLU A 732 14.98 3.99 -11.53
C GLU A 732 16.12 4.14 -10.51
N VAL A 733 16.07 5.20 -9.69
CA VAL A 733 17.04 5.47 -8.61
C VAL A 733 16.92 4.40 -7.52
N LEU A 734 15.71 4.13 -7.04
CA LEU A 734 15.46 3.12 -6.01
C LEU A 734 15.71 1.71 -6.55
N GLY A 735 15.54 1.49 -7.86
CA GLY A 735 15.87 0.25 -8.52
C GLY A 735 17.36 -0.12 -8.44
N GLU A 736 18.26 0.85 -8.23
CA GLU A 736 19.69 0.56 -8.02
C GLU A 736 19.97 -0.21 -6.73
N LEU A 737 19.05 -0.16 -5.75
CA LEU A 737 19.15 -0.98 -4.54
C LEU A 737 19.17 -2.49 -4.85
N GLY A 738 18.67 -2.89 -6.04
CA GLY A 738 18.68 -4.28 -6.46
C GLY A 738 17.86 -5.19 -5.55
N THR A 739 16.86 -4.65 -4.85
CA THR A 739 16.05 -5.38 -3.87
C THR A 739 14.55 -5.13 -4.04
N SER A 740 13.75 -6.06 -3.53
CA SER A 740 12.29 -6.01 -3.46
C SER A 740 11.76 -4.85 -2.62
N HIS A 741 10.47 -4.55 -2.78
CA HIS A 741 9.73 -3.61 -1.92
C HIS A 741 10.23 -2.14 -1.92
N ALA A 742 11.01 -1.73 -2.91
CA ALA A 742 11.38 -0.33 -3.16
C ALA A 742 10.36 0.37 -4.08
N TYR A 743 9.13 0.56 -3.60
CA TYR A 743 8.01 1.06 -4.41
C TYR A 743 7.92 2.59 -4.41
N VAL A 744 7.40 3.13 -5.52
CA VAL A 744 7.16 4.56 -5.71
C VAL A 744 5.77 4.80 -6.30
N ALA A 745 4.98 5.62 -5.60
CA ALA A 745 3.69 6.11 -6.08
C ALA A 745 3.73 7.65 -6.24
N ALA A 746 3.42 8.12 -7.45
CA ALA A 746 3.42 9.54 -7.79
C ALA A 746 2.42 10.36 -6.96
N ALA A 747 2.78 11.60 -6.63
CA ALA A 747 1.85 12.57 -6.08
C ALA A 747 0.72 12.88 -7.08
N ARG A 748 -0.50 12.39 -6.86
CA ARG A 748 -1.65 12.73 -7.72
C ARG A 748 -2.07 14.19 -7.48
N ARG A 749 -1.90 15.06 -8.47
CA ARG A 749 -2.19 16.52 -8.36
C ARG A 749 -3.62 16.93 -8.78
N ASN A 750 -4.62 16.03 -8.69
CA ASN A 750 -5.97 16.23 -9.27
C ASN A 750 -5.89 16.71 -10.73
N GLU A 751 -4.93 16.18 -11.49
CA GLU A 751 -4.75 16.55 -12.88
C GLU A 751 -5.79 15.81 -13.76
N GLY A 752 -6.23 16.48 -14.83
CA GLY A 752 -7.38 16.07 -15.62
C GLY A 752 -8.71 16.67 -15.13
N PRO A 753 -9.78 16.65 -15.96
CA PRO A 753 -11.06 17.26 -15.58
C PRO A 753 -11.81 16.44 -14.51
N ALA A 754 -12.25 17.10 -13.43
CA ALA A 754 -12.90 16.45 -12.28
C ALA A 754 -14.11 15.55 -12.63
N HIS A 755 -14.84 15.86 -13.71
CA HIS A 755 -15.99 15.06 -14.13
C HIS A 755 -15.62 13.68 -14.71
N TYR A 756 -14.36 13.45 -15.09
CA TYR A 756 -13.87 12.13 -15.54
C TYR A 756 -13.37 11.25 -14.39
N GLN A 757 -13.40 11.73 -13.13
CA GLN A 757 -12.97 10.97 -11.95
C GLN A 757 -14.09 10.06 -11.41
N ARG A 758 -14.72 9.26 -12.28
CA ARG A 758 -15.73 8.26 -11.89
C ARG A 758 -15.36 6.87 -12.42
N TRP A 759 -15.71 5.84 -11.66
CA TRP A 759 -15.41 4.45 -12.01
C TRP A 759 -16.33 3.94 -13.12
N GLN A 760 -15.78 3.08 -13.98
CA GLN A 760 -16.55 2.29 -14.95
C GLN A 760 -17.55 1.40 -14.21
N GLY A 761 -18.80 1.34 -14.69
CA GLY A 761 -19.80 0.42 -14.15
C GLY A 761 -19.62 -1.00 -14.70
N LEU A 762 -19.51 -1.99 -13.80
CA LEU A 762 -19.36 -3.41 -14.12
C LEU A 762 -20.59 -4.20 -13.66
N LEU A 763 -21.12 -5.07 -14.53
CA LEU A 763 -22.38 -5.79 -14.28
C LEU A 763 -22.22 -7.15 -13.58
N GLY A 764 -20.99 -7.56 -13.26
CA GLY A 764 -20.72 -8.88 -12.68
C GLY A 764 -21.25 -10.03 -13.54
N ALA A 765 -21.13 -9.88 -14.87
CA ALA A 765 -21.65 -10.82 -15.87
C ALA A 765 -20.77 -10.77 -17.12
N ASN A 766 -20.73 -11.87 -17.85
CA ASN A 766 -20.06 -11.95 -19.14
C ASN A 766 -21.10 -11.72 -20.24
N LEU A 767 -20.89 -10.69 -21.06
CA LEU A 767 -21.69 -10.41 -22.25
C LEU A 767 -20.92 -10.83 -23.50
N VAL A 768 -21.64 -11.18 -24.56
CA VAL A 768 -21.07 -11.47 -25.88
C VAL A 768 -21.94 -10.82 -26.96
N CYS A 769 -21.32 -10.25 -27.98
CA CYS A 769 -22.04 -9.78 -29.16
C CYS A 769 -22.34 -10.98 -30.08
N ARG A 770 -23.60 -11.14 -30.48
CA ARG A 770 -24.08 -12.11 -31.47
C ARG A 770 -25.02 -11.41 -32.43
N ASP A 771 -24.73 -11.40 -33.72
CA ASP A 771 -25.54 -10.76 -34.76
C ASP A 771 -25.92 -9.29 -34.43
N GLY A 772 -24.95 -8.52 -33.90
CA GLY A 772 -25.14 -7.13 -33.48
C GLY A 772 -25.94 -6.94 -32.18
N ARG A 773 -26.20 -8.01 -31.43
CA ARG A 773 -26.96 -7.99 -30.16
C ARG A 773 -26.06 -8.40 -28.99
N TRP A 774 -26.15 -7.66 -27.88
CA TRP A 774 -25.36 -7.93 -26.68
C TRP A 774 -26.09 -8.89 -25.74
N VAL A 775 -25.67 -10.15 -25.77
CA VAL A 775 -26.31 -11.26 -25.06
C VAL A 775 -25.59 -11.55 -23.74
N VAL A 776 -26.34 -11.74 -22.67
CA VAL A 776 -25.81 -12.25 -21.40
C VAL A 776 -25.37 -13.70 -21.61
N LYS A 777 -24.06 -13.96 -21.68
CA LYS A 777 -23.50 -15.32 -21.75
C LYS A 777 -23.64 -16.02 -20.41
N ARG A 778 -23.31 -15.31 -19.32
CA ARG A 778 -23.33 -15.85 -17.95
C ARG A 778 -23.40 -14.71 -16.95
N ILE A 779 -24.23 -14.87 -15.93
CA ILE A 779 -24.16 -14.07 -14.71
C ILE A 779 -23.17 -14.79 -13.78
N LEU A 780 -22.18 -14.08 -13.25
CA LEU A 780 -21.17 -14.71 -12.41
C LEU A 780 -21.79 -15.14 -11.08
N HIS A 781 -21.40 -16.32 -10.60
CA HIS A 781 -21.88 -16.81 -9.32
C HIS A 781 -21.12 -16.08 -8.21
N GLY A 782 -21.87 -15.40 -7.36
CA GLY A 782 -21.31 -14.80 -6.16
C GLY A 782 -21.08 -15.79 -5.03
N ASP A 783 -20.49 -15.30 -3.96
CA ASP A 783 -20.42 -16.01 -2.68
C ASP A 783 -21.19 -15.19 -1.63
N SER A 784 -22.15 -15.81 -0.96
CA SER A 784 -22.99 -15.10 0.02
C SER A 784 -22.23 -14.64 1.27
N SER A 785 -21.02 -15.15 1.51
CA SER A 785 -20.15 -14.75 2.62
C SER A 785 -19.26 -13.54 2.31
N ASP A 786 -19.21 -13.07 1.06
CA ASP A 786 -18.44 -11.90 0.66
C ASP A 786 -19.37 -10.87 0.01
N SER A 787 -19.61 -9.76 0.71
CA SER A 787 -20.59 -8.75 0.27
C SER A 787 -20.22 -8.10 -1.07
N ARG A 788 -18.92 -8.10 -1.41
CA ARG A 788 -18.37 -7.54 -2.66
C ARG A 788 -18.42 -8.55 -3.80
N ALA A 789 -18.55 -9.84 -3.51
CA ALA A 789 -18.64 -10.90 -4.50
C ALA A 789 -20.09 -11.19 -4.93
N ARG A 790 -20.86 -10.15 -5.32
CA ARG A 790 -22.24 -10.32 -5.78
C ARG A 790 -22.48 -9.61 -7.10
N SER A 791 -23.01 -10.35 -8.09
CA SER A 791 -23.44 -9.74 -9.35
C SER A 791 -24.64 -8.81 -9.14
N PRO A 792 -24.62 -7.57 -9.66
CA PRO A 792 -25.78 -6.69 -9.70
C PRO A 792 -27.01 -7.29 -10.42
N LEU A 793 -26.79 -8.26 -11.33
CA LEU A 793 -27.88 -8.94 -12.04
C LEU A 793 -28.45 -10.14 -11.25
N ALA A 794 -27.81 -10.58 -10.17
CA ALA A 794 -28.29 -11.72 -9.39
C ALA A 794 -29.63 -11.41 -8.70
N GLY A 795 -30.63 -12.29 -8.88
CA GLY A 795 -31.97 -12.14 -8.30
C GLY A 795 -32.91 -11.22 -9.07
N THR A 796 -32.46 -10.58 -10.16
CA THR A 796 -33.29 -9.69 -10.99
C THR A 796 -34.25 -10.43 -11.95
N GLY A 797 -34.11 -11.76 -12.04
CA GLY A 797 -34.83 -12.62 -12.98
C GLY A 797 -34.27 -12.62 -14.40
N ILE A 798 -33.19 -11.87 -14.67
CA ILE A 798 -32.42 -11.96 -15.92
C ILE A 798 -31.70 -13.31 -15.98
N ARG A 799 -31.69 -13.93 -17.16
CA ARG A 799 -31.10 -15.26 -17.41
C ARG A 799 -30.06 -15.19 -18.53
N PRO A 800 -29.12 -16.14 -18.59
CA PRO A 800 -28.30 -16.35 -19.78
C PRO A 800 -29.17 -16.43 -21.04
N GLY A 801 -28.72 -15.79 -22.12
CA GLY A 801 -29.48 -15.63 -23.37
C GLY A 801 -30.29 -14.33 -23.49
N ALA A 802 -30.53 -13.60 -22.40
CA ALA A 802 -31.19 -12.30 -22.47
C ALA A 802 -30.33 -11.27 -23.22
N VAL A 803 -30.97 -10.39 -24.00
CA VAL A 803 -30.30 -9.35 -24.79
C VAL A 803 -30.41 -8.01 -24.07
N LEU A 804 -29.29 -7.38 -23.72
CA LEU A 804 -29.29 -6.01 -23.20
C LEU A 804 -29.54 -5.03 -24.34
N THR A 805 -30.67 -4.33 -24.31
CA THR A 805 -31.09 -3.43 -25.39
C THR A 805 -30.92 -1.96 -25.03
N HIS A 806 -31.08 -1.57 -23.77
CA HIS A 806 -30.94 -0.18 -23.33
C HIS A 806 -30.28 -0.05 -21.96
N VAL A 807 -29.58 1.07 -21.77
CA VAL A 807 -29.02 1.56 -20.50
C VAL A 807 -29.54 2.98 -20.28
N ASP A 808 -30.27 3.24 -19.19
CA ASP A 808 -30.98 4.51 -18.92
C ASP A 808 -31.83 4.99 -20.10
N GLY A 809 -32.54 4.07 -20.74
CA GLY A 809 -33.38 4.34 -21.91
C GLY A 809 -32.61 4.65 -23.20
N ARG A 810 -31.27 4.63 -23.20
CA ARG A 810 -30.45 4.79 -24.41
C ARG A 810 -30.15 3.44 -25.03
N PRO A 811 -30.32 3.26 -26.36
CA PRO A 811 -30.06 1.99 -27.02
C PRO A 811 -28.57 1.62 -26.94
N VAL A 812 -28.30 0.34 -26.70
CA VAL A 812 -26.94 -0.22 -26.72
C VAL A 812 -26.43 -0.28 -28.16
N ASP A 813 -25.22 0.22 -28.37
CA ASP A 813 -24.58 0.19 -29.68
C ASP A 813 -24.22 -1.25 -30.10
N PRO A 814 -24.53 -1.67 -31.34
CA PRO A 814 -24.28 -3.04 -31.80
C PRO A 814 -22.79 -3.41 -31.89
N VAL A 815 -21.90 -2.42 -32.00
CA VAL A 815 -20.44 -2.58 -32.11
C VAL A 815 -19.78 -2.32 -30.76
N ALA A 816 -19.97 -1.13 -30.18
CA ALA A 816 -19.30 -0.71 -28.95
C ALA A 816 -19.90 -1.32 -27.68
N GLY A 817 -21.16 -1.76 -27.75
CA GLY A 817 -21.85 -2.38 -26.63
C GLY A 817 -22.17 -1.43 -25.49
N PRO A 818 -22.42 -1.98 -24.28
CA PRO A 818 -22.92 -1.19 -23.16
C PRO A 818 -21.83 -0.40 -22.43
N GLY A 819 -20.54 -0.69 -22.68
CA GLY A 819 -19.40 -0.06 -21.99
C GLY A 819 -19.47 1.47 -21.95
N PRO A 820 -19.60 2.15 -23.11
CA PRO A 820 -19.74 3.61 -23.16
C PRO A 820 -20.90 4.17 -22.34
N LEU A 821 -22.02 3.46 -22.27
CA LEU A 821 -23.20 3.88 -21.51
C LEU A 821 -23.06 3.62 -20.01
N LEU A 822 -22.13 2.75 -19.60
CA LEU A 822 -21.81 2.43 -18.22
C LEU A 822 -20.60 3.23 -17.69
N ALA A 823 -19.98 4.06 -18.53
CA ALA A 823 -18.87 4.90 -18.11
C ALA A 823 -19.33 5.88 -16.99
N GLY A 824 -18.66 5.82 -15.85
CA GLY A 824 -18.98 6.67 -14.70
C GLY A 824 -20.22 6.26 -13.91
N THR A 825 -20.81 5.09 -14.17
CA THR A 825 -21.98 4.57 -13.42
C THR A 825 -21.62 3.62 -12.27
N GLY A 826 -20.33 3.31 -12.08
CA GLY A 826 -19.87 2.46 -10.97
C GLY A 826 -20.26 3.05 -9.61
N GLY A 827 -20.93 2.25 -8.77
CA GLY A 827 -21.40 2.68 -7.45
C GLY A 827 -22.63 3.60 -7.45
N THR A 828 -23.29 3.80 -8.60
CA THR A 828 -24.56 4.55 -8.68
C THR A 828 -25.66 3.74 -9.39
N THR A 829 -26.91 4.20 -9.32
CA THR A 829 -28.06 3.47 -9.86
C THR A 829 -28.17 3.66 -11.37
N VAL A 830 -28.41 2.56 -12.09
CA VAL A 830 -28.66 2.54 -13.55
C VAL A 830 -29.88 1.67 -13.87
N GLU A 831 -30.70 2.08 -14.85
CA GLU A 831 -31.76 1.24 -15.41
C GLU A 831 -31.23 0.43 -16.60
N LEU A 832 -31.43 -0.89 -16.58
CA LEU A 832 -31.10 -1.79 -17.68
C LEU A 832 -32.38 -2.40 -18.26
N THR A 833 -32.49 -2.39 -19.59
CA THR A 833 -33.61 -3.03 -20.32
C THR A 833 -33.13 -4.24 -21.08
N PHE A 834 -33.72 -5.41 -20.80
CA PHE A 834 -33.41 -6.67 -21.47
C PHE A 834 -34.60 -7.19 -22.29
N ALA A 835 -34.33 -7.70 -23.48
CA ALA A 835 -35.27 -8.51 -24.25
C ALA A 835 -35.03 -10.01 -23.98
N SER A 836 -36.08 -10.83 -24.11
CA SER A 836 -35.96 -12.30 -24.05
C SER A 836 -35.09 -12.81 -25.21
N GLY A 837 -34.31 -13.87 -24.98
CA GLY A 837 -33.45 -14.47 -26.01
C GLY A 837 -34.22 -14.95 -27.25
N ASP A 838 -35.48 -15.35 -27.06
CA ASP A 838 -36.38 -15.82 -28.13
C ASP A 838 -37.18 -14.70 -28.80
N GLY A 839 -37.06 -13.44 -28.35
CA GLY A 839 -37.75 -12.27 -28.93
C GLY A 839 -39.26 -12.15 -28.62
N ASP A 840 -39.92 -13.22 -28.17
CA ASP A 840 -41.39 -13.29 -28.00
C ASP A 840 -41.94 -12.83 -26.64
N GLY A 841 -41.11 -12.23 -25.77
CA GLY A 841 -41.51 -11.77 -24.43
C GLY A 841 -41.41 -10.24 -24.24
N PRO A 842 -42.20 -9.63 -23.34
CA PRO A 842 -42.11 -8.20 -23.06
C PRO A 842 -40.72 -7.83 -22.50
N PRO A 843 -40.17 -6.65 -22.84
CA PRO A 843 -38.88 -6.21 -22.32
C PRO A 843 -38.93 -6.08 -20.79
N ARG A 844 -37.89 -6.57 -20.12
CA ARG A 844 -37.74 -6.51 -18.66
C ARG A 844 -36.80 -5.35 -18.30
N ARG A 845 -37.30 -4.42 -17.49
CA ARG A 845 -36.51 -3.32 -16.93
C ARG A 845 -36.10 -3.64 -15.51
N VAL A 846 -34.84 -3.40 -15.16
CA VAL A 846 -34.29 -3.62 -13.83
C VAL A 846 -33.40 -2.45 -13.45
N ALA A 847 -33.54 -1.93 -12.24
CA ALA A 847 -32.61 -0.97 -11.67
C ALA A 847 -31.53 -1.73 -10.90
N VAL A 848 -30.26 -1.41 -11.15
CA VAL A 848 -29.11 -2.04 -10.47
C VAL A 848 -28.07 -0.99 -10.08
N VAL A 849 -27.16 -1.36 -9.19
CA VAL A 849 -25.96 -0.57 -8.89
C VAL A 849 -24.76 -1.32 -9.47
N PRO A 850 -24.16 -0.89 -10.59
CA PRO A 850 -22.98 -1.51 -11.16
C PRO A 850 -21.80 -1.46 -10.18
N LEU A 851 -20.99 -2.51 -10.19
CA LEU A 851 -19.78 -2.60 -9.38
C LEU A 851 -18.72 -1.63 -9.90
N VAL A 852 -17.91 -1.08 -8.99
CA VAL A 852 -16.69 -0.32 -9.33
C VAL A 852 -15.50 -1.25 -9.60
N ASP A 853 -15.56 -2.48 -9.07
CA ASP A 853 -14.58 -3.56 -9.25
C ASP A 853 -15.30 -4.90 -9.11
N ASP A 854 -15.23 -5.76 -10.13
CA ASP A 854 -15.84 -7.10 -10.11
C ASP A 854 -14.82 -8.23 -9.86
N ARG A 855 -13.55 -7.91 -9.57
CA ARG A 855 -12.52 -8.90 -9.22
C ARG A 855 -12.89 -9.78 -8.02
N PRO A 856 -13.43 -9.28 -6.89
CA PRO A 856 -13.84 -10.15 -5.78
C PRO A 856 -14.87 -11.21 -6.22
N LEU A 857 -15.82 -10.83 -7.07
CA LEU A 857 -16.82 -11.74 -7.64
C LEU A 857 -16.17 -12.77 -8.57
N ARG A 858 -15.26 -12.34 -9.45
CA ARG A 858 -14.53 -13.23 -10.38
C ARG A 858 -13.62 -14.19 -9.65
N TYR A 859 -13.01 -13.74 -8.56
CA TYR A 859 -12.18 -14.54 -7.68
C TYR A 859 -12.97 -15.70 -7.06
N GLN A 860 -14.12 -15.42 -6.44
CA GLN A 860 -14.95 -16.49 -5.86
C GLN A 860 -15.44 -17.48 -6.93
N ASP A 861 -15.87 -16.97 -8.08
CA ASP A 861 -16.27 -17.81 -9.22
C ASP A 861 -15.11 -18.69 -9.74
N TRP A 862 -13.87 -18.18 -9.70
CA TRP A 862 -12.66 -18.92 -10.07
C TRP A 862 -12.32 -19.99 -9.02
N VAL A 863 -12.32 -19.67 -7.73
CA VAL A 863 -12.04 -20.63 -6.64
C VAL A 863 -13.04 -21.78 -6.67
N ALA A 864 -14.33 -21.48 -6.80
CA ALA A 864 -15.39 -22.50 -6.84
C ALA A 864 -15.19 -23.47 -8.03
N LYS A 865 -14.79 -22.97 -9.20
CA LYS A 865 -14.48 -23.83 -10.36
C LYS A 865 -13.26 -24.71 -10.11
N ARG A 866 -12.18 -24.17 -9.55
CA ARG A 866 -10.97 -24.96 -9.27
C ARG A 866 -11.25 -26.06 -8.27
N ARG A 867 -12.01 -25.75 -7.21
CA ARG A 867 -12.50 -26.74 -6.26
C ARG A 867 -13.34 -27.83 -6.94
N ALA A 868 -14.26 -27.48 -7.83
CA ALA A 868 -15.07 -28.45 -8.56
C ALA A 868 -14.19 -29.41 -9.41
N VAL A 869 -13.18 -28.89 -10.10
CA VAL A 869 -12.26 -29.72 -10.88
C VAL A 869 -11.42 -30.64 -9.97
N VAL A 870 -10.88 -30.13 -8.86
CA VAL A 870 -10.15 -30.96 -7.88
C VAL A 870 -11.04 -32.08 -7.35
N ARG A 871 -12.31 -31.79 -7.07
CA ARG A 871 -13.29 -32.79 -6.62
C ARG A 871 -13.54 -33.86 -7.67
N GLU A 872 -13.73 -33.45 -8.93
CA GLU A 872 -13.98 -34.38 -10.03
C GLU A 872 -12.78 -35.30 -10.29
N LEU A 873 -11.58 -34.73 -10.45
CA LEU A 873 -10.37 -35.50 -10.78
C LEU A 873 -9.86 -36.38 -9.63
N SER A 874 -10.17 -36.05 -8.38
CA SER A 874 -9.76 -36.84 -7.21
C SER A 874 -10.80 -37.85 -6.72
N ASP A 875 -11.97 -37.92 -7.37
CA ASP A 875 -13.16 -38.64 -6.86
C ASP A 875 -13.53 -38.20 -5.43
N GLY A 876 -13.48 -36.89 -5.19
CA GLY A 876 -13.82 -36.27 -3.92
C GLY A 876 -12.80 -36.48 -2.78
N ARG A 877 -11.63 -37.07 -3.06
CA ARG A 877 -10.60 -37.40 -2.05
C ARG A 877 -9.66 -36.24 -1.70
N CYS A 878 -9.46 -35.28 -2.60
CA CYS A 878 -8.64 -34.10 -2.35
C CYS A 878 -9.49 -32.88 -2.01
N GLY A 879 -9.23 -32.22 -0.88
CA GLY A 879 -9.69 -30.86 -0.59
C GLY A 879 -8.85 -29.81 -1.33
N TYR A 880 -9.40 -28.61 -1.51
CA TYR A 880 -8.76 -27.49 -2.19
C TYR A 880 -8.96 -26.17 -1.45
N LEU A 881 -7.86 -25.56 -1.03
CA LEU A 881 -7.80 -24.22 -0.45
C LEU A 881 -6.97 -23.33 -1.35
N HIS A 882 -7.48 -22.14 -1.67
CA HIS A 882 -6.68 -21.10 -2.32
C HIS A 882 -6.49 -19.91 -1.37
N ILE A 883 -5.27 -19.39 -1.30
CA ILE A 883 -4.90 -18.28 -0.44
C ILE A 883 -4.35 -17.14 -1.33
N PRO A 884 -5.16 -16.10 -1.64
CA PRO A 884 -4.86 -15.09 -2.65
C PRO A 884 -3.86 -14.01 -2.19
N ASP A 885 -3.71 -13.83 -0.89
CA ASP A 885 -2.72 -12.98 -0.24
C ASP A 885 -2.52 -13.49 1.18
N LEU A 886 -1.61 -12.88 1.93
CA LEU A 886 -1.37 -13.16 3.34
C LEU A 886 -1.71 -11.93 4.19
N GLY A 887 -2.79 -11.23 3.81
CA GLY A 887 -3.44 -10.20 4.59
C GLY A 887 -4.84 -10.61 5.03
N GLY A 888 -5.68 -9.62 5.37
CA GLY A 888 -7.03 -9.87 5.87
C GLY A 888 -7.93 -10.64 4.89
N SER A 889 -7.79 -10.41 3.57
CA SER A 889 -8.57 -11.11 2.53
C SER A 889 -8.17 -12.57 2.41
N GLY A 890 -6.87 -12.86 2.45
CA GLY A 890 -6.33 -14.21 2.49
C GLY A 890 -6.79 -14.99 3.71
N TRP A 891 -6.72 -14.36 4.89
CA TRP A 891 -7.21 -14.96 6.13
C TRP A 891 -8.70 -15.30 6.07
N ALA A 892 -9.51 -14.37 5.56
CA ALA A 892 -10.94 -14.57 5.40
C ALA A 892 -11.23 -15.71 4.40
N GLN A 893 -10.56 -15.73 3.25
CA GLN A 893 -10.75 -16.81 2.28
C GLN A 893 -10.37 -18.17 2.87
N PHE A 894 -9.20 -18.26 3.49
CA PHE A 894 -8.74 -19.50 4.10
C PHE A 894 -9.79 -20.03 5.08
N ASN A 895 -10.31 -19.17 5.97
CA ASN A 895 -11.30 -19.57 6.97
C ASN A 895 -12.71 -19.85 6.40
N ARG A 896 -13.08 -19.30 5.22
CA ARG A 896 -14.34 -19.66 4.54
C ARG A 896 -14.40 -21.16 4.22
N ASP A 897 -13.26 -21.73 3.83
CA ASP A 897 -13.22 -23.07 3.24
C ASP A 897 -12.52 -24.13 4.12
N VAL A 898 -11.60 -23.73 5.01
CA VAL A 898 -10.72 -24.66 5.76
C VAL A 898 -11.47 -25.77 6.47
N ARG A 899 -12.59 -25.46 7.16
CA ARG A 899 -13.38 -26.42 7.93
C ARG A 899 -13.88 -27.60 7.08
N MET A 900 -14.28 -27.31 5.84
CA MET A 900 -14.79 -28.33 4.92
C MET A 900 -13.66 -29.04 4.19
N GLU A 901 -12.67 -28.29 3.71
CA GLU A 901 -11.66 -28.82 2.80
C GLU A 901 -10.62 -29.68 3.52
N ILE A 902 -10.27 -29.35 4.77
CA ILE A 902 -9.31 -30.11 5.58
C ILE A 902 -9.82 -31.49 6.03
N SER A 903 -11.15 -31.69 6.02
CA SER A 903 -11.80 -32.96 6.42
C SER A 903 -11.61 -34.10 5.40
N ARG A 904 -11.04 -33.77 4.24
CA ARG A 904 -10.83 -34.68 3.11
C ARG A 904 -9.55 -35.49 3.28
N PRO A 905 -9.45 -36.68 2.65
CA PRO A 905 -8.27 -37.53 2.78
C PRO A 905 -6.93 -36.83 2.49
N ALA A 906 -6.85 -36.03 1.44
CA ALA A 906 -5.68 -35.21 1.12
C ALA A 906 -6.08 -33.75 0.92
N LEU A 907 -5.11 -32.83 0.99
CA LEU A 907 -5.34 -31.39 0.88
C LEU A 907 -4.40 -30.76 -0.16
N ILE A 908 -4.96 -29.99 -1.09
CA ILE A 908 -4.21 -29.10 -1.98
C ILE A 908 -4.30 -27.68 -1.42
N VAL A 909 -3.14 -27.08 -1.16
CA VAL A 909 -3.01 -25.68 -0.70
C VAL A 909 -2.41 -24.86 -1.84
N ASP A 910 -3.24 -24.06 -2.48
CA ASP A 910 -2.88 -23.26 -3.63
C ASP A 910 -2.55 -21.82 -3.23
N VAL A 911 -1.27 -21.47 -3.34
CA VAL A 911 -0.73 -20.12 -3.08
C VAL A 911 -0.24 -19.45 -4.36
N ARG A 912 -0.63 -19.95 -5.53
CA ARG A 912 -0.31 -19.32 -6.82
C ARG A 912 -0.86 -17.90 -6.89
N GLY A 913 0.02 -16.99 -7.28
CA GLY A 913 -0.29 -15.56 -7.32
C GLY A 913 -0.70 -14.94 -6.00
N ASN A 914 -0.27 -15.51 -4.89
CA ASN A 914 -0.39 -14.90 -3.58
C ASN A 914 0.38 -13.57 -3.53
N ALA A 915 -0.30 -12.48 -3.19
CA ALA A 915 0.26 -11.12 -3.19
C ALA A 915 1.08 -10.75 -1.93
N GLY A 916 1.36 -11.71 -1.04
CA GLY A 916 2.09 -11.48 0.20
C GLY A 916 1.27 -10.84 1.32
N GLY A 917 1.94 -10.41 2.38
CA GLY A 917 1.30 -9.90 3.60
C GLY A 917 2.14 -10.16 4.85
N HIS A 918 1.53 -10.69 5.91
CA HIS A 918 2.19 -10.92 7.20
C HIS A 918 1.53 -12.02 8.06
N ILE A 919 0.72 -12.92 7.48
CA ILE A 919 -0.02 -13.94 8.24
C ILE A 919 0.40 -15.38 7.92
N SER A 920 1.45 -15.59 7.12
CA SER A 920 1.92 -16.94 6.76
C SER A 920 2.07 -17.87 7.96
N GLU A 921 2.62 -17.35 9.08
CA GLU A 921 2.78 -18.08 10.33
C GLU A 921 1.45 -18.62 10.89
N LEU A 922 0.37 -17.84 10.82
CA LEU A 922 -0.96 -18.25 11.29
C LEU A 922 -1.55 -19.38 10.44
N VAL A 923 -1.28 -19.36 9.14
CA VAL A 923 -1.70 -20.44 8.23
C VAL A 923 -0.89 -21.71 8.52
N ILE A 924 0.44 -21.58 8.62
CA ILE A 924 1.35 -22.70 8.92
C ILE A 924 1.05 -23.34 10.28
N GLU A 925 0.70 -22.55 11.30
CA GLU A 925 0.30 -23.06 12.61
C GLU A 925 -0.91 -24.01 12.51
N LYS A 926 -1.86 -23.75 11.60
CA LYS A 926 -3.00 -24.64 11.37
C LYS A 926 -2.62 -25.88 10.55
N LEU A 927 -1.78 -25.72 9.52
CA LEU A 927 -1.37 -26.82 8.64
C LEU A 927 -0.40 -27.83 9.29
N THR A 928 0.35 -27.41 10.32
CA THR A 928 1.29 -28.26 11.07
C THR A 928 0.63 -29.17 12.10
N ARG A 929 -0.66 -28.96 12.40
CA ARG A 929 -1.41 -29.70 13.43
C ARG A 929 -1.56 -31.19 13.07
N PRO A 930 -1.15 -32.13 13.94
CA PRO A 930 -1.47 -33.54 13.78
C PRO A 930 -2.82 -33.89 14.44
N ILE A 931 -3.55 -34.86 13.88
CA ILE A 931 -4.69 -35.50 14.57
C ILE A 931 -4.15 -36.40 15.68
N LEU A 932 -4.46 -36.05 16.93
CA LEU A 932 -4.00 -36.77 18.12
C LEU A 932 -5.04 -37.77 18.66
N GLY A 933 -6.31 -37.59 18.32
CA GLY A 933 -7.40 -38.43 18.81
C GLY A 933 -8.73 -38.09 18.16
N TRP A 934 -9.82 -38.61 18.71
CA TRP A 934 -11.18 -38.38 18.22
C TRP A 934 -12.19 -38.33 19.37
N ASP A 935 -13.11 -37.38 19.31
CA ASP A 935 -14.28 -37.31 20.16
C ASP A 935 -15.46 -38.05 19.50
N LEU A 936 -15.88 -39.15 20.12
CA LEU A 936 -17.02 -39.96 19.70
C LEU A 936 -18.29 -39.50 20.44
N THR A 937 -19.12 -38.70 19.78
CA THR A 937 -20.41 -38.27 20.34
C THR A 937 -21.54 -39.18 19.88
N ARG A 938 -22.33 -39.72 20.82
CA ARG A 938 -23.46 -40.59 20.52
C ARG A 938 -24.45 -39.89 19.59
N GLY A 939 -24.71 -40.48 18.42
CA GLY A 939 -25.64 -39.94 17.43
C GLY A 939 -25.06 -38.83 16.55
N ALA A 940 -23.76 -38.57 16.60
CA ALA A 940 -23.06 -37.62 15.75
C ALA A 940 -21.81 -38.26 15.11
N GLN A 941 -21.26 -37.61 14.08
CA GLN A 941 -20.00 -38.04 13.47
C GLN A 941 -18.82 -37.76 14.41
N PRO A 942 -17.76 -38.58 14.40
CA PRO A 942 -16.56 -38.32 15.19
C PRO A 942 -15.89 -37.00 14.79
N VAL A 943 -15.38 -36.26 15.77
CA VAL A 943 -14.62 -35.02 15.56
C VAL A 943 -13.16 -35.28 15.93
N SER A 944 -12.20 -34.81 15.13
CA SER A 944 -10.78 -35.01 15.43
C SER A 944 -10.35 -34.15 16.63
N TYR A 945 -9.56 -34.74 17.53
CA TYR A 945 -8.85 -34.01 18.57
C TYR A 945 -7.49 -33.55 18.01
N THR A 946 -7.22 -32.28 18.27
CA THR A 946 -6.74 -31.25 17.33
C THR A 946 -7.76 -30.93 16.22
N THR A 947 -8.63 -29.97 16.49
CA THR A 947 -9.60 -29.44 15.51
C THR A 947 -8.86 -28.77 14.36
N LEU A 948 -9.38 -28.92 13.14
CA LEU A 948 -8.80 -28.37 11.89
C LEU A 948 -7.39 -28.87 11.59
N ALA A 949 -7.07 -30.11 11.96
CA ALA A 949 -5.85 -30.78 11.54
C ALA A 949 -6.06 -31.52 10.20
N PRO A 950 -5.12 -31.45 9.24
CA PRO A 950 -5.18 -32.25 8.01
C PRO A 950 -5.24 -33.75 8.31
N ARG A 951 -6.08 -34.49 7.58
CA ARG A 951 -6.23 -35.94 7.78
C ARG A 951 -5.18 -36.80 7.08
N GLY A 952 -4.44 -36.24 6.14
CA GLY A 952 -3.47 -36.96 5.33
C GLY A 952 -2.51 -35.99 4.63
N PRO A 953 -1.90 -36.40 3.50
CA PRO A 953 -0.86 -35.60 2.85
C PRO A 953 -1.38 -34.26 2.34
N ILE A 954 -0.50 -33.27 2.37
CA ILE A 954 -0.73 -31.92 1.86
C ILE A 954 0.20 -31.71 0.66
N VAL A 955 -0.31 -31.10 -0.41
CA VAL A 955 0.49 -30.66 -1.57
C VAL A 955 0.27 -29.18 -1.78
N ALA A 956 1.35 -28.42 -1.91
CA ALA A 956 1.28 -26.98 -2.17
C ALA A 956 1.44 -26.67 -3.66
N LEU A 957 0.74 -25.64 -4.15
CA LEU A 957 0.93 -25.06 -5.48
C LEU A 957 1.48 -23.64 -5.36
N ALA A 958 2.56 -23.33 -6.07
CA ALA A 958 3.16 -21.99 -6.11
C ALA A 958 3.64 -21.65 -7.53
N ASP A 959 3.67 -20.37 -7.88
CA ASP A 959 4.12 -19.89 -9.18
C ASP A 959 4.97 -18.62 -9.07
N GLU A 960 5.42 -18.06 -10.19
CA GLU A 960 6.23 -16.84 -10.21
C GLU A 960 5.51 -15.60 -9.65
N ALA A 961 4.19 -15.65 -9.47
CA ALA A 961 3.41 -14.57 -8.90
C ALA A 961 3.16 -14.76 -7.39
N THR A 962 3.49 -15.91 -6.81
CA THR A 962 3.57 -16.12 -5.36
C THR A 962 4.71 -15.24 -4.81
N SER A 963 4.36 -14.24 -3.98
CA SER A 963 5.27 -13.13 -3.65
C SER A 963 5.32 -12.77 -2.17
N SER A 964 6.47 -12.27 -1.70
CA SER A 964 6.68 -11.71 -0.36
C SER A 964 6.42 -12.73 0.74
N ASP A 965 5.47 -12.50 1.64
CA ASP A 965 5.07 -13.53 2.61
C ASP A 965 4.62 -14.85 1.93
N GLY A 966 4.24 -14.79 0.64
CA GLY A 966 4.01 -15.95 -0.23
C GLY A 966 5.28 -16.77 -0.53
N ASP A 967 6.43 -16.09 -0.68
CA ASP A 967 7.74 -16.77 -0.71
C ASP A 967 8.01 -17.42 0.66
N MET A 968 7.73 -16.70 1.76
CA MET A 968 7.97 -17.17 3.12
C MET A 968 7.14 -18.41 3.48
N ILE A 969 5.84 -18.44 3.16
CA ILE A 969 5.00 -19.63 3.39
C ILE A 969 5.48 -20.83 2.56
N THR A 970 5.96 -20.60 1.34
CA THR A 970 6.51 -21.65 0.48
C THR A 970 7.82 -22.21 1.05
N ALA A 971 8.70 -21.34 1.55
CA ALA A 971 9.92 -21.74 2.26
C ALA A 971 9.59 -22.54 3.52
N ALA A 972 8.66 -22.04 4.35
CA ALA A 972 8.22 -22.69 5.59
C ALA A 972 7.63 -24.08 5.31
N PHE A 973 6.81 -24.23 4.26
CA PHE A 973 6.23 -25.51 3.87
C PHE A 973 7.30 -26.59 3.62
N LYS A 974 8.39 -26.21 2.93
CA LYS A 974 9.54 -27.09 2.66
C LYS A 974 10.39 -27.34 3.90
N LEU A 975 10.72 -26.30 4.67
CA LEU A 975 11.54 -26.40 5.89
C LEU A 975 10.89 -27.32 6.94
N LEU A 976 9.57 -27.20 7.10
CA LEU A 976 8.78 -28.02 8.03
C LEU A 976 8.39 -29.39 7.45
N LYS A 977 8.73 -29.66 6.18
CA LYS A 977 8.42 -30.90 5.47
C LYS A 977 6.92 -31.24 5.50
N LEU A 978 6.07 -30.23 5.31
CA LEU A 978 4.60 -30.41 5.30
C LEU A 978 4.12 -31.22 4.09
N GLY A 979 4.85 -31.14 2.98
CA GLY A 979 4.59 -31.87 1.75
C GLY A 979 5.40 -31.29 0.59
N PRO A 980 5.24 -31.83 -0.63
CA PRO A 980 5.89 -31.29 -1.81
C PRO A 980 5.21 -29.99 -2.29
N VAL A 981 6.02 -29.09 -2.84
CA VAL A 981 5.59 -27.90 -3.60
C VAL A 981 5.64 -28.20 -5.10
N VAL A 982 4.55 -27.96 -5.81
CA VAL A 982 4.41 -28.15 -7.26
C VAL A 982 4.24 -26.78 -7.94
N GLY A 983 4.84 -26.58 -9.11
CA GLY A 983 4.59 -25.39 -9.95
C GLY A 983 5.87 -24.72 -10.43
N GLN A 984 6.03 -23.42 -10.19
CA GLN A 984 7.18 -22.63 -10.64
C GLN A 984 7.90 -21.98 -9.46
N ARG A 985 9.13 -21.50 -9.71
CA ARG A 985 9.88 -20.71 -8.73
C ARG A 985 9.10 -19.44 -8.39
N THR A 986 9.04 -19.10 -7.11
CA THR A 986 8.30 -17.94 -6.59
C THR A 986 8.99 -16.61 -6.93
N TRP A 987 8.31 -15.48 -6.68
CA TRP A 987 8.77 -14.14 -7.06
C TRP A 987 10.12 -13.77 -6.47
N GLY A 988 10.41 -14.18 -5.23
CA GLY A 988 11.72 -13.99 -4.61
C GLY A 988 11.97 -12.61 -4.07
N GLY A 989 10.99 -11.98 -3.43
CA GLY A 989 11.20 -10.70 -2.75
C GLY A 989 10.82 -10.79 -1.29
N VAL A 990 11.78 -10.82 -0.35
CA VAL A 990 11.54 -11.02 1.08
C VAL A 990 12.23 -9.99 1.98
N VAL A 991 12.59 -8.83 1.41
CA VAL A 991 13.00 -7.65 2.20
C VAL A 991 11.77 -6.78 2.45
N GLY A 992 11.05 -7.07 3.53
CA GLY A 992 9.81 -6.40 3.88
C GLY A 992 10.00 -4.89 4.12
N MET A 993 8.95 -4.12 3.91
CA MET A 993 8.90 -2.68 4.21
C MET A 993 8.21 -2.42 5.55
N THR A 994 8.57 -1.33 6.23
CA THR A 994 7.80 -0.82 7.36
C THR A 994 7.16 0.51 6.99
N GLY A 995 5.84 0.53 6.82
CA GLY A 995 5.09 1.75 6.54
C GLY A 995 5.32 2.33 5.13
N ARG A 996 4.82 3.55 4.93
CA ARG A 996 4.94 4.33 3.69
C ARG A 996 5.44 5.74 4.04
N HIS A 997 6.43 6.24 3.33
CA HIS A 997 6.99 7.56 3.56
C HIS A 997 6.46 8.55 2.53
N ARG A 998 5.79 9.62 2.99
CA ARG A 998 5.32 10.71 2.13
C ARG A 998 6.36 11.83 2.07
N LEU A 999 6.88 12.10 0.88
CA LEU A 999 7.83 13.17 0.58
C LEU A 999 7.15 14.55 0.54
N GLY A 1000 7.92 15.63 0.50
CA GLY A 1000 7.41 17.01 0.54
C GLY A 1000 6.42 17.35 -0.58
N ASP A 1001 6.58 16.78 -1.78
CA ASP A 1001 5.68 17.00 -2.92
C ASP A 1001 4.39 16.15 -2.85
N GLY A 1002 4.32 15.21 -1.91
CA GLY A 1002 3.24 14.23 -1.74
C GLY A 1002 3.53 12.86 -2.36
N THR A 1003 4.67 12.66 -3.02
CA THR A 1003 5.09 11.35 -3.55
C THR A 1003 5.29 10.37 -2.40
N VAL A 1004 4.93 9.11 -2.60
CA VAL A 1004 5.03 8.08 -1.57
C VAL A 1004 6.06 7.03 -1.98
N ILE A 1005 7.02 6.76 -1.10
CA ILE A 1005 8.01 5.69 -1.25
C ILE A 1005 7.91 4.66 -0.13
N THR A 1006 8.44 3.47 -0.37
CA THR A 1006 8.64 2.43 0.64
C THR A 1006 10.13 2.11 0.75
N VAL A 1007 10.61 1.82 1.97
CA VAL A 1007 12.00 1.46 2.22
C VAL A 1007 12.09 -0.04 2.52
N PRO A 1008 12.93 -0.81 1.80
CA PRO A 1008 13.25 -2.19 2.13
C PRO A 1008 14.03 -2.26 3.46
N MET A 1009 13.36 -2.63 4.54
CA MET A 1009 13.85 -2.46 5.91
C MET A 1009 14.00 -3.78 6.69
N ASN A 1010 13.19 -4.79 6.36
CA ASN A 1010 13.09 -6.04 7.12
C ASN A 1010 13.48 -7.23 6.24
N ALA A 1011 14.77 -7.51 6.12
CA ALA A 1011 15.26 -8.68 5.38
C ALA A 1011 14.94 -9.99 6.13
N ALA A 1012 14.33 -10.95 5.43
CA ALA A 1012 14.14 -12.30 5.95
C ALA A 1012 15.39 -13.17 5.73
N TRP A 1013 15.68 -14.01 6.72
CA TRP A 1013 16.77 -14.99 6.67
C TRP A 1013 16.26 -16.35 7.13
N PHE A 1014 16.73 -17.42 6.49
CA PHE A 1014 16.36 -18.79 6.83
C PHE A 1014 17.58 -19.71 6.84
N ASP A 1015 17.69 -20.63 7.80
CA ASP A 1015 18.84 -21.54 7.93
C ASP A 1015 19.23 -22.24 6.62
N ALA A 1016 18.25 -22.71 5.84
CA ALA A 1016 18.52 -23.45 4.60
C ALA A 1016 18.78 -22.57 3.37
N TYR A 1017 18.46 -21.28 3.44
CA TYR A 1017 18.50 -20.37 2.29
C TYR A 1017 19.45 -19.19 2.50
N GLY A 1018 19.90 -18.93 3.73
CA GLY A 1018 20.55 -17.68 4.06
C GLY A 1018 19.64 -16.48 3.74
N TRP A 1019 20.19 -15.52 3.01
CA TRP A 1019 19.47 -14.35 2.48
C TRP A 1019 18.92 -14.60 1.05
N ASP A 1020 19.24 -15.74 0.45
CA ASP A 1020 19.08 -15.98 -0.99
C ASP A 1020 17.63 -16.19 -1.42
N VAL A 1021 16.63 -16.19 -0.51
CA VAL A 1021 15.23 -16.11 -0.95
C VAL A 1021 14.99 -14.76 -1.65
N GLU A 1022 15.62 -13.69 -1.16
CA GLU A 1022 15.61 -12.39 -1.82
C GLU A 1022 16.34 -12.47 -3.16
N ASN A 1023 15.73 -11.86 -4.18
CA ASN A 1023 16.17 -11.84 -5.57
C ASN A 1023 16.32 -13.21 -6.26
N HIS A 1024 15.78 -14.31 -5.68
CA HIS A 1024 15.77 -15.62 -6.33
C HIS A 1024 14.42 -16.33 -6.16
N GLY A 1025 13.89 -16.38 -4.93
CA GLY A 1025 12.65 -17.10 -4.60
C GLY A 1025 12.87 -18.58 -4.31
N VAL A 1026 11.78 -19.25 -3.95
CA VAL A 1026 11.76 -20.64 -3.53
C VAL A 1026 11.46 -21.53 -4.74
N SER A 1027 12.37 -22.47 -5.03
CA SER A 1027 12.16 -23.42 -6.11
C SER A 1027 11.21 -24.55 -5.68
N PRO A 1028 10.28 -25.00 -6.54
CA PRO A 1028 9.37 -26.10 -6.23
C PRO A 1028 10.12 -27.43 -6.13
N ASP A 1029 9.50 -28.44 -5.51
CA ASP A 1029 10.01 -29.82 -5.53
C ASP A 1029 9.71 -30.52 -6.85
N VAL A 1030 8.57 -30.16 -7.47
CA VAL A 1030 8.16 -30.64 -8.80
C VAL A 1030 7.88 -29.44 -9.69
N GLU A 1031 8.78 -29.18 -10.63
CA GLU A 1031 8.58 -28.12 -11.61
C GLU A 1031 7.47 -28.51 -12.59
N SER A 1032 6.49 -27.61 -12.74
CA SER A 1032 5.37 -27.75 -13.67
C SER A 1032 4.97 -26.37 -14.21
N LEU A 1033 5.30 -26.11 -15.47
CA LEU A 1033 4.95 -24.88 -16.17
C LEU A 1033 3.72 -25.08 -17.04
N ARG A 1034 2.74 -24.17 -16.92
CA ARG A 1034 1.61 -24.10 -17.85
C ARG A 1034 1.96 -23.16 -19.01
N THR A 1035 2.31 -23.74 -20.16
CA THR A 1035 2.75 -23.01 -21.36
C THR A 1035 1.59 -22.26 -22.05
N PRO A 1036 1.88 -21.29 -22.94
CA PRO A 1036 0.83 -20.65 -23.74
C PRO A 1036 -0.01 -21.63 -24.57
N LEU A 1037 0.58 -22.75 -25.02
CA LEU A 1037 -0.16 -23.81 -25.73
C LEU A 1037 -1.08 -24.59 -24.77
N ASP A 1038 -0.63 -24.90 -23.56
CA ASP A 1038 -1.50 -25.51 -22.53
C ASP A 1038 -2.71 -24.64 -22.21
N TRP A 1039 -2.51 -23.31 -22.16
CA TRP A 1039 -3.60 -22.35 -22.01
C TRP A 1039 -4.57 -22.39 -23.18
N ALA A 1040 -4.04 -22.37 -24.42
CA ALA A 1040 -4.85 -22.36 -25.62
C ALA A 1040 -5.66 -23.65 -25.80
N GLU A 1041 -5.10 -24.78 -25.40
CA GLU A 1041 -5.74 -26.10 -25.44
C GLU A 1041 -6.60 -26.40 -24.21
N GLY A 1042 -6.56 -25.55 -23.19
CA GLY A 1042 -7.34 -25.72 -21.96
C GLY A 1042 -6.78 -26.78 -20.99
N ARG A 1043 -5.51 -27.18 -21.13
CA ARG A 1043 -4.83 -28.12 -20.22
C ARG A 1043 -4.50 -27.45 -18.88
N HIS A 1044 -4.57 -28.20 -17.77
CA HIS A 1044 -4.35 -27.72 -16.40
C HIS A 1044 -3.16 -28.41 -15.70
N VAL A 1045 -2.04 -28.54 -16.42
CA VAL A 1045 -0.86 -29.37 -16.07
C VAL A 1045 -0.43 -29.29 -14.61
N GLU A 1046 -0.28 -28.08 -14.07
CA GLU A 1046 0.11 -27.84 -12.67
C GLU A 1046 -0.86 -28.42 -11.64
N MET A 1047 -2.17 -28.28 -11.88
CA MET A 1047 -3.22 -28.77 -10.99
C MET A 1047 -3.37 -30.28 -11.13
N ASP A 1048 -3.29 -30.80 -12.37
CA ASP A 1048 -3.32 -32.24 -12.65
C ASP A 1048 -2.16 -32.94 -11.90
N THR A 1049 -0.95 -32.38 -12.02
CA THR A 1049 0.26 -32.87 -11.34
C THR A 1049 0.10 -32.88 -9.81
N ALA A 1050 -0.44 -31.80 -9.22
CA ALA A 1050 -0.66 -31.74 -7.78
C ALA A 1050 -1.71 -32.74 -7.28
N ILE A 1051 -2.81 -32.94 -8.04
CA ILE A 1051 -3.85 -33.92 -7.71
C ILE A 1051 -3.29 -35.35 -7.78
N GLU A 1052 -2.61 -35.68 -8.87
CA GLU A 1052 -1.98 -37.01 -9.04
C GLU A 1052 -0.97 -37.30 -7.93
N LEU A 1053 -0.13 -36.32 -7.59
CA LEU A 1053 0.83 -36.44 -6.50
C LEU A 1053 0.15 -36.63 -5.14
N ALA A 1054 -0.91 -35.88 -4.84
CA ALA A 1054 -1.67 -36.04 -3.60
C ALA A 1054 -2.31 -37.43 -3.50
N LEU A 1055 -2.89 -37.94 -4.59
CA LEU A 1055 -3.47 -39.28 -4.63
C LEU A 1055 -2.41 -40.38 -4.46
N LYS A 1056 -1.24 -40.21 -5.07
CA LYS A 1056 -0.11 -41.13 -4.89
C LYS A 1056 0.40 -41.13 -3.45
N LEU A 1057 0.52 -39.97 -2.82
CA LEU A 1057 0.94 -39.86 -1.43
C LEU A 1057 -0.05 -40.52 -0.46
N LEU A 1058 -1.35 -40.54 -0.79
CA LEU A 1058 -2.36 -41.25 0.01
C LEU A 1058 -2.15 -42.78 0.06
N GLU A 1059 -1.49 -43.36 -0.95
CA GLU A 1059 -1.18 -44.80 -0.97
C GLU A 1059 -0.10 -45.16 0.07
N THR A 1060 0.83 -44.24 0.33
CA THR A 1060 1.93 -44.43 1.28
C THR A 1060 1.68 -43.82 2.66
N THR A 1061 0.81 -42.80 2.72
CA THR A 1061 0.46 -42.07 3.94
C THR A 1061 -1.05 -42.21 4.18
N PRO A 1062 -1.49 -43.21 4.96
CA PRO A 1062 -2.90 -43.49 5.13
C PRO A 1062 -3.62 -42.35 5.85
N VAL A 1063 -4.87 -42.12 5.45
CA VAL A 1063 -5.74 -41.12 6.06
C VAL A 1063 -6.00 -41.45 7.53
N ALA A 1064 -5.84 -40.46 8.41
CA ALA A 1064 -6.26 -40.57 9.80
C ALA A 1064 -7.79 -40.75 9.88
N ALA A 1065 -8.23 -41.81 10.55
CA ALA A 1065 -9.62 -42.18 10.68
C ALA A 1065 -10.00 -42.40 12.16
N PRO A 1066 -11.25 -42.11 12.54
CA PRO A 1066 -11.73 -42.40 13.89
C PRO A 1066 -11.78 -43.90 14.15
N PRO A 1067 -11.60 -44.34 15.40
CA PRO A 1067 -11.84 -45.73 15.77
C PRO A 1067 -13.34 -46.07 15.67
N GLY A 1068 -13.63 -47.35 15.42
CA GLY A 1068 -14.98 -47.91 15.56
C GLY A 1068 -15.34 -48.23 17.01
N TYR A 1069 -16.55 -48.78 17.23
CA TYR A 1069 -17.01 -49.19 18.57
C TYR A 1069 -16.54 -50.60 18.96
N ASP A 1070 -15.77 -51.29 18.13
CA ASP A 1070 -15.42 -52.71 18.31
C ASP A 1070 -14.47 -52.96 19.50
N ALA A 1071 -13.74 -51.93 19.93
CA ALA A 1071 -12.74 -52.00 21.01
C ALA A 1071 -13.13 -51.18 22.26
N VAL A 1072 -14.41 -50.81 22.41
CA VAL A 1072 -14.84 -50.11 23.63
C VAL A 1072 -14.71 -51.02 24.85
N PRO A 1073 -14.28 -50.51 26.02
CA PRO A 1073 -14.14 -51.33 27.22
C PRO A 1073 -15.47 -51.96 27.64
N ASP A 1074 -15.48 -53.28 27.85
CA ASP A 1074 -16.61 -53.93 28.53
C ASP A 1074 -16.59 -53.55 30.02
N ARG A 1075 -17.54 -52.70 30.41
CA ARG A 1075 -17.75 -52.27 31.79
C ARG A 1075 -18.87 -53.08 32.47
N SER A 1076 -19.21 -54.25 31.94
CA SER A 1076 -20.13 -55.18 32.58
C SER A 1076 -19.67 -55.46 34.01
N ARG A 1077 -20.62 -55.45 34.96
CA ARG A 1077 -20.30 -55.70 36.35
C ARG A 1077 -19.72 -57.11 36.47
N PRO A 1078 -18.56 -57.30 37.12
CA PRO A 1078 -18.02 -58.64 37.31
C PRO A 1078 -19.03 -59.49 38.09
N LYS A 1079 -19.19 -60.75 37.69
CA LYS A 1079 -20.05 -61.69 38.42
C LYS A 1079 -19.48 -61.87 39.82
N LEU A 1080 -20.33 -61.79 40.83
CA LEU A 1080 -19.93 -62.10 42.21
C LEU A 1080 -19.36 -63.52 42.24
N PRO A 1081 -18.22 -63.76 42.91
CA PRO A 1081 -17.75 -65.12 43.12
C PRO A 1081 -18.84 -65.90 43.87
N PRO A 1082 -18.99 -67.20 43.58
CA PRO A 1082 -19.95 -68.03 44.30
C PRO A 1082 -19.68 -67.91 45.80
N ARG A 1083 -20.74 -67.63 46.56
CA ARG A 1083 -20.68 -67.50 48.01
C ARG A 1083 -20.27 -68.87 48.57
N HIS A 1084 -19.07 -68.99 49.16
CA HIS A 1084 -18.67 -70.24 49.82
C HIS A 1084 -19.70 -70.55 50.93
N ARG A 1085 -20.40 -71.68 50.77
CA ARG A 1085 -21.25 -72.31 51.79
C ARG A 1085 -20.63 -73.65 52.15
#